data_AF-A0A1V6DD17-F1
#
_entry.id   AF-A0A1V6DD17-F1
#
_cell.length_a   1.000
_cell.length_b   1.000
_cell.length_c   1.000
_cell.angle_alpha   90.00
_cell.angle_beta   90.00
_cell.angle_gamma   90.00
#
_symmetry.space_group_name_H-M   'P 1'
#
loop_
_entity.id
_entity.type
_entity.pdbx_description
1 polymer ?
#
loop_
_entity_poly.entity_id
_entity_poly.type
_entity_poly.pdbx_seq_one_letter_code
_entity_poly.pdbx_strand_id
1 'polypeptide(L)'
;MIRIEAGAFQMGQEQGGDFDERPVHKVTISRPFHLSATEVTNAQYEQYDPKHKALRGKNGFSKDDDEAVVFVSWEEAAEFCRWLARKEGKPYRLPSEAEWEYACRAGTTTPYHAGDKLPKEFHKNVKNSWFPSRGDEGDVLPLHVGRTPPNAWGLLDMHGNVEEWCADWYGPYPRGDQIDPAGRAEGDFRVTRGGSHSTLLEYLRSANRSGTLPLDKHWLIGFRVACGDPPKTPPLPPVPPRRWARDVRQEKTDWSAGPDMSKPYFEGPIQYVKIPPGSEGPLFSRHNHCPAVVACPNGDMLAIWYTCRTEPGRELGIAASRLRRGATEWEPAEPFWDAPDRNDHASALFLDDDGTIFHFNGLGAGGTWGALATVMRTSRDSGATWSRARLIMPEHGLHHMPIESVIKTRRGRLIVPCDAVPGGSGGSAVLVSDDGGKTWADPAEGKPIPDFSSGKSGAVMAGIHAALVELKDGRLLASGRGNSIDGKMPMSLSADGGCTWAYKASPFPPIGGGQRLVLTRLAEGPIFFASFGKSVEFTDSSGKTHKGSGLFAALSDDEGETWQVRRLITAGGPPRRVDGGGNTGPFTMSDMSAEPRGYMSIHQTPDRVIHLISSKQQYRFNLAWLRQAPPPRADAAASQERPADASAGAKPLPAKKDLTVVYRADQAPTKTRLAWRFSGSGTTEDKAVRLEGGRLTVTTGPGQRVRWIDDRADSFGSAKADKGHTVEIVLRVSRSTSQTRGVDLETVVAGPDGPRRSMITVTTNAVLWLDKKFAPLATGLDNGSADHVYRLAVDATGRAWVYRDGKLLGVRWAAATRDPLAQAGQTYIQWGEGAGGSEADFGIGSIAWDLSGAYRPAD
;
A
#
# COMPACT_ATOMS: atom_id res chain seq x y z
N MET A 1 13.13 -43.45 2.20
CA MET A 1 12.76 -42.61 3.35
C MET A 1 13.91 -42.60 4.34
N ILE A 2 14.05 -41.53 5.11
CA ILE A 2 15.06 -41.34 6.14
C ILE A 2 14.40 -41.54 7.50
N ARG A 3 15.06 -42.28 8.40
CA ARG A 3 14.61 -42.43 9.79
C ARG A 3 15.05 -41.22 10.60
N ILE A 4 14.09 -40.59 11.27
CA ILE A 4 14.28 -39.43 12.14
C ILE A 4 14.15 -39.93 13.58
N GLU A 5 15.21 -39.79 14.37
CA GLU A 5 15.20 -40.23 15.77
C GLU A 5 14.39 -39.28 16.66
N ALA A 6 13.88 -39.80 17.78
CA ALA A 6 13.20 -38.98 18.78
C ALA A 6 14.15 -37.94 19.41
N GLY A 7 13.61 -36.81 19.83
CA GLY A 7 14.39 -35.76 20.47
C GLY A 7 13.59 -34.49 20.73
N ALA A 8 14.29 -33.44 21.17
CA ALA A 8 13.67 -32.14 21.44
C ALA A 8 14.42 -31.01 20.73
N PHE A 9 13.68 -29.97 20.35
CA PHE A 9 14.22 -28.78 19.71
C PHE A 9 13.44 -27.53 20.11
N GLN A 10 13.98 -26.36 19.75
CA GLN A 10 13.28 -25.08 19.87
C GLN A 10 12.51 -24.82 18.57
N MET A 11 11.19 -24.80 18.66
CA MET A 11 10.30 -24.51 17.54
C MET A 11 10.05 -23.00 17.43
N GLY A 12 10.07 -22.48 16.20
CA GLY A 12 9.92 -21.05 15.94
C GLY A 12 11.24 -20.26 15.97
N GLN A 13 11.15 -18.94 15.84
CA GLN A 13 12.31 -18.06 15.87
C GLN A 13 12.00 -16.68 16.48
N GLU A 14 12.79 -16.28 17.49
CA GLU A 14 12.65 -14.96 18.13
C GLU A 14 13.26 -13.85 17.26
N GLN A 15 14.58 -13.82 17.12
CA GLN A 15 15.27 -12.75 16.37
C GLN A 15 15.27 -13.05 14.86
N GLY A 16 14.77 -12.10 14.07
CA GLY A 16 14.73 -12.21 12.60
C GLY A 16 13.68 -13.19 12.06
N GLY A 17 12.88 -13.82 12.92
CA GLY A 17 11.67 -14.56 12.55
C GLY A 17 10.45 -13.65 12.48
N ASP A 18 9.41 -14.11 11.77
CA ASP A 18 8.13 -13.40 11.66
C ASP A 18 7.34 -13.40 12.99
N PHE A 19 6.27 -12.62 13.08
CA PHE A 19 5.46 -12.45 14.29
C PHE A 19 4.78 -13.75 14.72
N ASP A 20 4.48 -14.64 13.78
CA ASP A 20 3.77 -15.91 13.98
C ASP A 20 4.69 -17.11 14.20
N GLU A 21 6.00 -16.89 14.09
CA GLU A 21 7.06 -17.83 14.50
C GLU A 21 7.31 -17.78 16.02
N ARG A 22 6.49 -16.99 16.75
CA ARG A 22 6.64 -16.71 18.18
C ARG A 22 5.39 -17.11 18.99
N PRO A 23 5.54 -17.44 20.29
CA PRO A 23 6.81 -17.54 21.02
C PRO A 23 7.63 -18.77 20.61
N VAL A 24 8.95 -18.67 20.70
CA VAL A 24 9.82 -19.85 20.65
C VAL A 24 9.56 -20.70 21.89
N HIS A 25 9.38 -22.00 21.66
CA HIS A 25 9.09 -22.95 22.72
C HIS A 25 9.71 -24.31 22.43
N LYS A 26 9.92 -25.11 23.48
CA LYS A 26 10.49 -26.44 23.34
C LYS A 26 9.42 -27.41 22.86
N VAL A 27 9.73 -28.17 21.81
CA VAL A 27 8.91 -29.29 21.34
C VAL A 27 9.72 -30.57 21.46
N THR A 28 9.09 -31.63 21.99
CA THR A 28 9.66 -32.97 22.06
C THR A 28 8.91 -33.89 21.10
N ILE A 29 9.63 -34.46 20.14
CA ILE A 29 9.18 -35.57 19.31
C ILE A 29 9.50 -36.86 20.06
N SER A 30 8.48 -37.54 20.58
CA SER A 30 8.66 -38.61 21.58
C SER A 30 9.02 -39.97 20.97
N ARG A 31 8.80 -40.16 19.67
CA ARG A 31 9.02 -41.43 18.96
C ARG A 31 9.71 -41.19 17.62
N PRO A 32 10.57 -42.12 17.17
CA PRO A 32 11.12 -42.03 15.83
C PRO A 32 10.01 -42.21 14.78
N PHE A 33 10.19 -41.54 13.65
CA PHE A 33 9.35 -41.66 12.47
C PHE A 33 10.23 -41.69 11.22
N HIS A 34 9.66 -41.93 10.05
CA HIS A 34 10.37 -41.80 8.78
C HIS A 34 9.81 -40.63 7.98
N LEU A 35 10.66 -39.94 7.26
CA LEU A 35 10.28 -38.88 6.31
C LEU A 35 10.85 -39.21 4.92
N SER A 36 10.14 -38.91 3.85
CA SER A 36 10.69 -39.04 2.50
C SER A 36 11.92 -38.14 2.34
N ALA A 37 12.94 -38.62 1.63
CA ALA A 37 14.21 -37.90 1.48
C ALA A 37 14.03 -36.60 0.69
N THR A 38 13.04 -36.57 -0.19
CA THR A 38 12.61 -35.44 -1.03
C THR A 38 11.09 -35.31 -0.96
N GLU A 39 10.56 -34.29 -1.61
CA GLU A 39 9.17 -34.14 -1.99
C GLU A 39 8.71 -35.29 -2.91
N VAL A 40 7.40 -35.49 -2.99
CA VAL A 40 6.77 -36.47 -3.89
C VAL A 40 6.89 -35.98 -5.33
N THR A 41 7.31 -36.85 -6.24
CA THR A 41 7.45 -36.49 -7.66
C THR A 41 6.17 -36.74 -8.46
N ASN A 42 6.06 -36.16 -9.66
CA ASN A 42 4.97 -36.45 -10.60
C ASN A 42 4.82 -37.96 -10.85
N ALA A 43 5.91 -38.66 -11.15
CA ALA A 43 5.87 -40.10 -11.42
C ALA A 43 5.39 -40.94 -10.21
N GLN A 44 5.62 -40.46 -8.99
CA GLN A 44 5.09 -41.10 -7.79
C GLN A 44 3.60 -40.80 -7.60
N TYR A 45 3.20 -39.53 -7.72
CA TYR A 45 1.82 -39.11 -7.55
C TYR A 45 0.89 -39.74 -8.59
N GLU A 46 1.33 -39.86 -9.84
CA GLU A 46 0.55 -40.43 -10.93
C GLU A 46 0.29 -41.94 -10.81
N GLN A 47 0.98 -42.64 -9.91
CA GLN A 47 0.59 -44.01 -9.56
C GLN A 47 -0.72 -44.05 -8.75
N TYR A 48 -1.03 -42.98 -8.03
CA TYR A 48 -2.28 -42.79 -7.30
C TYR A 48 -3.36 -42.18 -8.20
N ASP A 49 -3.04 -41.06 -8.86
CA ASP A 49 -3.96 -40.39 -9.78
C ASP A 49 -3.28 -40.13 -11.14
N PRO A 50 -3.42 -41.06 -12.11
CA PRO A 50 -2.86 -40.89 -13.45
C PRO A 50 -3.39 -39.67 -14.21
N LYS A 51 -4.55 -39.11 -13.82
CA LYS A 51 -5.12 -37.92 -14.49
C LYS A 51 -4.31 -36.66 -14.19
N HIS A 52 -3.53 -36.65 -13.11
CA HIS A 52 -2.66 -35.53 -12.77
C HIS A 52 -1.65 -35.19 -13.87
N LYS A 53 -1.31 -36.16 -14.73
CA LYS A 53 -0.46 -35.93 -15.91
C LYS A 53 -0.92 -34.80 -16.81
N ALA A 54 -2.22 -34.49 -16.83
CA ALA A 54 -2.78 -33.36 -17.59
C ALA A 54 -2.40 -31.98 -17.03
N LEU A 55 -1.93 -31.89 -15.78
CA LEU A 55 -1.48 -30.65 -15.13
C LEU A 55 0.02 -30.39 -15.31
N ARG A 56 0.78 -31.36 -15.82
CA ARG A 56 2.21 -31.17 -16.11
C ARG A 56 2.42 -30.03 -17.10
N GLY A 57 3.35 -29.15 -16.79
CA GLY A 57 3.62 -27.97 -17.61
C GLY A 57 2.51 -26.92 -17.57
N LYS A 58 1.47 -27.04 -16.72
CA LYS A 58 0.53 -25.95 -16.47
C LYS A 58 1.32 -24.75 -15.96
N ASN A 59 1.16 -23.61 -16.63
CA ASN A 59 1.98 -22.42 -16.45
C ASN A 59 3.50 -22.68 -16.55
N GLY A 60 3.93 -23.72 -17.26
CA GLY A 60 5.32 -24.07 -17.48
C GLY A 60 6.03 -24.85 -16.35
N PHE A 61 5.35 -25.15 -15.23
CA PHE A 61 5.95 -25.82 -14.08
C PHE A 61 5.76 -27.34 -14.09
N SER A 62 6.66 -28.07 -13.42
CA SER A 62 6.55 -29.50 -13.09
C SER A 62 6.24 -30.36 -14.33
N LYS A 63 7.17 -30.39 -15.27
CA LYS A 63 7.00 -31.07 -16.58
C LYS A 63 7.47 -32.52 -16.51
N ASP A 64 8.59 -32.75 -15.86
CA ASP A 64 9.27 -34.04 -15.90
C ASP A 64 8.83 -34.99 -14.77
N ASP A 65 9.16 -36.28 -14.93
CA ASP A 65 8.79 -37.36 -13.99
C ASP A 65 9.42 -37.18 -12.59
N ASP A 66 10.62 -36.59 -12.53
CA ASP A 66 11.42 -36.37 -11.33
C ASP A 66 11.30 -34.93 -10.78
N GLU A 67 10.33 -34.14 -11.27
CA GLU A 67 9.94 -32.88 -10.65
C GLU A 67 8.93 -33.09 -9.52
N ALA A 68 8.99 -32.22 -8.50
CA ALA A 68 8.03 -32.21 -7.40
C ALA A 68 6.61 -31.98 -7.95
N VAL A 69 5.66 -32.77 -7.45
CA VAL A 69 4.25 -32.61 -7.80
C VAL A 69 3.73 -31.29 -7.23
N VAL A 70 3.04 -30.50 -8.07
CA VAL A 70 2.41 -29.21 -7.70
C VAL A 70 0.99 -29.16 -8.24
N PHE A 71 0.22 -28.11 -7.95
CA PHE A 71 -1.23 -28.09 -8.21
C PHE A 71 -1.98 -29.23 -7.50
N VAL A 72 -1.56 -29.52 -6.26
CA VAL A 72 -2.19 -30.49 -5.38
C VAL A 72 -2.69 -29.79 -4.11
N SER A 73 -3.97 -29.98 -3.81
CA SER A 73 -4.59 -29.49 -2.57
C SER A 73 -4.16 -30.33 -1.37
N TRP A 74 -4.41 -29.83 -0.16
CA TRP A 74 -4.13 -30.58 1.07
C TRP A 74 -4.92 -31.90 1.12
N GLU A 75 -6.18 -31.87 0.69
CA GLU A 75 -7.05 -33.06 0.68
C GLU A 75 -6.54 -34.14 -0.28
N GLU A 76 -6.08 -33.73 -1.47
CA GLU A 76 -5.48 -34.60 -2.47
C GLU A 76 -4.16 -35.22 -1.97
N ALA A 77 -3.28 -34.41 -1.36
CA ALA A 77 -2.03 -34.88 -0.75
C ALA A 77 -2.27 -35.86 0.42
N ALA A 78 -3.28 -35.58 1.26
CA ALA A 78 -3.67 -36.47 2.35
C ALA A 78 -4.29 -37.79 1.83
N GLU A 79 -5.06 -37.77 0.74
CA GLU A 79 -5.57 -39.00 0.12
C GLU A 79 -4.45 -39.81 -0.54
N PHE A 80 -3.45 -39.17 -1.18
CA PHE A 80 -2.25 -39.87 -1.67
C PHE A 80 -1.58 -40.65 -0.53
N CYS A 81 -1.38 -40.02 0.63
CA CYS A 81 -0.80 -40.69 1.79
C CYS A 81 -1.66 -41.87 2.26
N ARG A 82 -2.98 -41.70 2.32
CA ARG A 82 -3.93 -42.77 2.70
C ARG A 82 -3.94 -43.92 1.68
N TRP A 83 -3.84 -43.62 0.39
CA TRP A 83 -3.69 -44.61 -0.67
C TRP A 83 -2.37 -45.39 -0.51
N LEU A 84 -1.26 -44.70 -0.30
CA LEU A 84 0.04 -45.32 -0.11
C LEU A 84 0.04 -46.20 1.14
N ALA A 85 -0.62 -45.76 2.22
CA ALA A 85 -0.82 -46.53 3.43
C ALA A 85 -1.53 -47.86 3.18
N ARG A 86 -2.61 -47.84 2.40
CA ARG A 86 -3.34 -49.05 2.00
C ARG A 86 -2.50 -49.95 1.08
N LYS A 87 -1.77 -49.35 0.13
CA LYS A 87 -0.95 -50.06 -0.85
C LYS A 87 0.20 -50.84 -0.21
N GLU A 88 0.87 -50.25 0.78
CA GLU A 88 2.06 -50.85 1.41
C GLU A 88 1.82 -51.44 2.81
N GLY A 89 0.63 -51.26 3.39
CA GLY A 89 0.34 -51.72 4.75
C GLY A 89 1.15 -50.99 5.83
N LYS A 90 1.51 -49.73 5.59
CA LYS A 90 2.31 -48.88 6.51
C LYS A 90 1.57 -47.58 6.84
N PRO A 91 1.82 -46.97 8.02
CA PRO A 91 1.11 -45.76 8.43
C PRO A 91 1.65 -44.48 7.75
N TYR A 92 1.36 -44.33 6.45
CA TYR A 92 1.72 -43.13 5.68
C TYR A 92 0.77 -41.95 5.94
N ARG A 93 1.33 -40.75 6.06
CA ARG A 93 0.61 -39.49 6.33
C ARG A 93 1.45 -38.28 5.89
N LEU A 94 0.83 -37.10 5.91
CA LEU A 94 1.59 -35.84 5.91
C LEU A 94 2.37 -35.70 7.24
N PRO A 95 3.55 -35.06 7.24
CA PRO A 95 4.24 -34.72 8.49
C PRO A 95 3.38 -33.75 9.30
N SER A 96 3.47 -33.82 10.62
CA SER A 96 3.04 -32.68 11.44
C SER A 96 3.98 -31.50 11.22
N GLU A 97 3.50 -30.30 11.48
CA GLU A 97 4.27 -29.06 11.40
C GLU A 97 5.54 -29.14 12.26
N ALA A 98 5.42 -29.68 13.48
CA ALA A 98 6.55 -29.83 14.39
C ALA A 98 7.57 -30.87 13.90
N GLU A 99 7.11 -31.99 13.34
CA GLU A 99 8.00 -32.99 12.74
C GLU A 99 8.75 -32.42 11.54
N TRP A 100 8.06 -31.62 10.70
CA TRP A 100 8.69 -30.98 9.56
C TRP A 100 9.81 -30.03 10.00
N GLU A 101 9.54 -29.13 10.95
CA GLU A 101 10.54 -28.17 11.41
C GLU A 101 11.71 -28.86 12.13
N TYR A 102 11.42 -29.87 12.96
CA TYR A 102 12.43 -30.70 13.60
C TYR A 102 13.36 -31.37 12.59
N ALA A 103 12.75 -31.98 11.56
CA ALA A 103 13.44 -32.65 10.47
C ALA A 103 14.26 -31.68 9.62
N CYS A 104 13.73 -30.49 9.32
CA CYS A 104 14.42 -29.43 8.57
C CYS A 104 15.70 -29.00 9.31
N ARG A 105 15.56 -28.64 10.59
CA ARG A 105 16.67 -28.16 11.42
C ARG A 105 17.77 -29.20 11.62
N ALA A 106 17.41 -30.48 11.74
CA ALA A 106 18.36 -31.58 11.92
C ALA A 106 19.43 -31.32 13.01
N GLY A 107 19.01 -30.71 14.13
CA GLY A 107 19.86 -30.38 15.27
C GLY A 107 20.45 -28.95 15.27
N THR A 108 20.24 -28.15 14.23
CA THR A 108 20.67 -26.74 14.24
C THR A 108 19.67 -25.83 14.96
N THR A 109 20.16 -24.70 15.47
CA THR A 109 19.36 -23.61 16.05
C THR A 109 19.38 -22.35 15.18
N THR A 110 20.09 -22.40 14.05
CA THR A 110 20.21 -21.30 13.10
C THR A 110 18.93 -21.14 12.27
N PRO A 111 18.73 -19.99 11.58
CA PRO A 111 17.56 -19.78 10.72
C PRO A 111 17.40 -20.83 9.62
N TYR A 112 18.50 -21.33 9.07
CA TYR A 112 18.53 -22.39 8.06
C TYR A 112 19.33 -23.59 8.59
N HIS A 113 19.06 -24.80 8.10
CA HIS A 113 19.89 -25.97 8.45
C HIS A 113 21.34 -25.82 7.95
N ALA A 114 21.56 -24.95 6.97
CA ALA A 114 22.87 -24.61 6.42
C ALA A 114 23.62 -23.52 7.19
N GLY A 115 23.03 -22.97 8.27
CA GLY A 115 23.61 -21.91 9.10
C GLY A 115 22.82 -20.61 9.07
N ASP A 116 23.49 -19.47 9.32
CA ASP A 116 22.85 -18.14 9.42
C ASP A 116 22.39 -17.56 8.08
N LYS A 117 22.91 -18.08 6.97
CA LYS A 117 22.56 -17.67 5.61
C LYS A 117 22.28 -18.90 4.77
N LEU A 118 21.29 -18.80 3.89
CA LEU A 118 20.98 -19.85 2.94
C LEU A 118 21.97 -19.78 1.75
N PRO A 119 22.72 -20.85 1.45
CA PRO A 119 23.63 -20.92 0.29
C PRO A 119 22.90 -20.73 -1.05
N LYS A 120 23.65 -20.31 -2.09
CA LYS A 120 23.08 -19.97 -3.40
C LYS A 120 22.45 -21.16 -4.12
N GLU A 121 22.91 -22.37 -3.86
CA GLU A 121 22.33 -23.59 -4.43
C GLU A 121 20.85 -23.82 -4.09
N PHE A 122 20.33 -23.19 -3.02
CA PHE A 122 18.91 -23.23 -2.67
C PHE A 122 18.08 -22.09 -3.30
N HIS A 123 18.73 -21.10 -3.94
CA HIS A 123 18.06 -19.89 -4.41
C HIS A 123 17.34 -20.13 -5.73
N LYS A 124 16.04 -20.45 -5.68
CA LYS A 124 15.19 -20.63 -6.87
C LYS A 124 14.28 -19.41 -7.08
N ASN A 125 14.70 -18.50 -7.96
CA ASN A 125 13.97 -17.26 -8.28
C ASN A 125 13.55 -16.45 -7.04
N VAL A 126 14.51 -16.06 -6.20
CA VAL A 126 14.23 -15.47 -4.88
C VAL A 126 13.72 -14.01 -4.99
N LYS A 127 12.44 -13.84 -5.27
CA LYS A 127 11.76 -12.55 -5.42
C LYS A 127 10.23 -12.70 -5.30
N ASN A 128 9.53 -11.58 -5.13
CA ASN A 128 8.08 -11.55 -5.36
C ASN A 128 7.83 -11.62 -6.88
N SER A 129 7.50 -12.81 -7.37
CA SER A 129 7.21 -13.03 -8.79
C SER A 129 5.79 -12.59 -9.13
N TRP A 130 5.63 -11.93 -10.28
CA TRP A 130 4.32 -11.60 -10.86
C TRP A 130 3.80 -12.69 -11.79
N PHE A 131 4.52 -13.79 -11.96
CA PHE A 131 4.09 -14.91 -12.78
C PHE A 131 2.86 -15.60 -12.17
N PRO A 132 1.87 -16.04 -12.97
CA PRO A 132 1.78 -15.98 -14.44
C PRO A 132 1.22 -14.66 -15.01
N SER A 133 0.86 -13.69 -14.17
CA SER A 133 0.14 -12.49 -14.61
C SER A 133 0.99 -11.44 -15.35
N ARG A 134 2.29 -11.32 -15.05
CA ARG A 134 3.23 -10.38 -15.70
C ARG A 134 4.68 -10.87 -15.81
N GLY A 135 4.93 -12.12 -15.40
CA GLY A 135 6.28 -12.68 -15.41
C GLY A 135 6.73 -13.03 -16.83
N ASP A 136 8.05 -13.07 -17.05
CA ASP A 136 8.66 -13.63 -18.25
C ASP A 136 8.94 -15.13 -18.07
N GLU A 137 9.37 -15.82 -19.14
CA GLU A 137 9.73 -17.24 -19.06
C GLU A 137 10.83 -17.54 -18.01
N GLY A 138 11.65 -16.54 -17.67
CA GLY A 138 12.70 -16.65 -16.64
C GLY A 138 12.18 -16.80 -15.21
N ASP A 139 10.89 -16.58 -14.96
CA ASP A 139 10.23 -16.85 -13.68
C ASP A 139 9.89 -18.32 -13.44
N VAL A 140 9.93 -19.13 -14.50
CA VAL A 140 9.59 -20.55 -14.46
C VAL A 140 10.87 -21.37 -14.38
N LEU A 141 11.05 -22.09 -13.27
CA LEU A 141 12.24 -22.91 -13.02
C LEU A 141 11.86 -24.40 -12.90
N PRO A 142 12.73 -25.33 -13.33
CA PRO A 142 12.52 -26.76 -13.08
C PRO A 142 12.49 -27.09 -11.58
N LEU A 143 11.55 -27.96 -11.21
CA LEU A 143 11.27 -28.36 -9.84
C LEU A 143 11.84 -29.75 -9.52
N HIS A 144 12.94 -30.15 -10.19
CA HIS A 144 13.58 -31.45 -9.96
C HIS A 144 13.94 -31.60 -8.48
N VAL A 145 13.57 -32.75 -7.92
CA VAL A 145 13.86 -33.11 -6.55
C VAL A 145 15.31 -33.62 -6.39
N GLY A 146 15.80 -33.62 -5.17
CA GLY A 146 17.12 -34.08 -4.75
C GLY A 146 18.29 -33.24 -5.26
N ARG A 147 18.09 -31.94 -5.49
CA ARG A 147 19.11 -31.08 -6.14
C ARG A 147 19.89 -30.21 -5.16
N THR A 148 19.33 -29.92 -3.98
CA THR A 148 20.03 -29.17 -2.94
C THR A 148 20.87 -30.10 -2.05
N PRO A 149 21.92 -29.60 -1.38
CA PRO A 149 22.69 -30.37 -0.41
C PRO A 149 21.81 -30.90 0.73
N PRO A 150 22.03 -32.15 1.18
CA PRO A 150 21.25 -32.70 2.29
C PRO A 150 21.58 -32.00 3.61
N ASN A 151 20.61 -31.94 4.51
CA ASN A 151 20.88 -31.59 5.90
C ASN A 151 21.62 -32.72 6.65
N ALA A 152 21.95 -32.50 7.93
CA ALA A 152 22.75 -33.44 8.73
C ALA A 152 22.14 -34.85 8.87
N TRP A 153 20.84 -35.01 8.57
CA TRP A 153 20.14 -36.30 8.61
C TRP A 153 19.90 -36.92 7.24
N GLY A 154 20.32 -36.27 6.15
CA GLY A 154 20.18 -36.80 4.80
C GLY A 154 18.90 -36.38 4.07
N LEU A 155 18.14 -35.42 4.61
CA LEU A 155 16.97 -34.86 3.93
C LEU A 155 17.39 -33.77 2.94
N LEU A 156 16.80 -33.79 1.75
CA LEU A 156 17.07 -32.87 0.65
C LEU A 156 15.89 -31.91 0.48
N ASP A 157 16.18 -30.77 -0.16
CA ASP A 157 15.20 -29.74 -0.56
C ASP A 157 14.35 -29.22 0.61
N MET A 158 14.95 -29.11 1.80
CA MET A 158 14.27 -28.60 3.00
C MET A 158 14.08 -27.07 3.00
N HIS A 159 14.66 -26.36 2.02
CA HIS A 159 14.56 -24.92 1.86
C HIS A 159 14.32 -24.58 0.38
N GLY A 160 13.11 -24.11 0.05
CA GLY A 160 12.71 -23.78 -1.32
C GLY A 160 12.24 -25.00 -2.11
N ASN A 161 12.42 -24.96 -3.44
CA ASN A 161 11.79 -25.86 -4.40
C ASN A 161 10.26 -25.71 -4.44
N VAL A 162 9.53 -26.32 -3.51
CA VAL A 162 8.08 -26.15 -3.33
C VAL A 162 7.75 -26.06 -1.84
N GLU A 163 6.71 -25.30 -1.52
CA GLU A 163 6.12 -25.32 -0.19
C GLU A 163 5.48 -26.69 0.08
N GLU A 164 5.50 -27.15 1.33
CA GLU A 164 5.04 -28.50 1.64
C GLU A 164 3.90 -28.54 2.64
N TRP A 165 2.83 -29.22 2.25
CA TRP A 165 1.69 -29.47 3.13
C TRP A 165 2.07 -30.22 4.41
N CYS A 166 1.67 -29.66 5.55
CA CYS A 166 1.67 -30.32 6.85
C CYS A 166 0.25 -30.76 7.25
N ALA A 167 0.14 -31.67 8.21
CA ALA A 167 -1.15 -32.18 8.68
C ALA A 167 -1.96 -31.14 9.48
N ASP A 168 -1.30 -30.14 10.06
CA ASP A 168 -1.84 -29.25 11.09
C ASP A 168 -2.74 -28.14 10.53
N TRP A 169 -3.76 -27.77 11.32
CA TRP A 169 -4.44 -26.50 11.15
C TRP A 169 -3.56 -25.36 11.67
N TYR A 170 -3.45 -24.30 10.87
CA TYR A 170 -2.67 -23.12 11.22
C TYR A 170 -3.32 -22.37 12.40
N GLY A 171 -2.47 -21.82 13.26
CA GLY A 171 -2.86 -20.84 14.27
C GLY A 171 -1.71 -20.48 15.21
N PRO A 172 -1.92 -19.53 16.13
CA PRO A 172 -0.84 -19.02 16.96
C PRO A 172 -0.31 -20.11 17.89
N TYR A 173 1.01 -20.12 18.09
CA TYR A 173 1.66 -21.03 19.02
C TYR A 173 1.19 -20.79 20.46
N PRO A 174 0.93 -21.85 21.23
CA PRO A 174 0.69 -21.72 22.66
C PRO A 174 1.99 -21.34 23.37
N ARG A 175 1.86 -20.86 24.61
CA ARG A 175 3.03 -20.71 25.49
C ARG A 175 3.34 -22.05 26.16
N GLY A 176 4.62 -22.38 26.28
CA GLY A 176 5.11 -23.52 27.04
C GLY A 176 5.49 -24.73 26.19
N ASP A 177 6.12 -25.71 26.85
CA ASP A 177 6.66 -26.89 26.21
C ASP A 177 5.54 -27.82 25.69
N GLN A 178 5.80 -28.46 24.55
CA GLN A 178 4.88 -29.42 23.95
C GLN A 178 5.56 -30.78 23.70
N ILE A 179 4.77 -31.85 23.72
CA ILE A 179 5.18 -33.20 23.33
C ILE A 179 4.24 -33.64 22.22
N ASP A 180 4.81 -33.97 21.06
CA ASP A 180 4.07 -34.36 19.85
C ASP A 180 2.84 -33.46 19.59
N PRO A 181 3.01 -32.15 19.33
CA PRO A 181 1.86 -31.28 19.09
C PRO A 181 1.10 -31.71 17.83
N ALA A 182 -0.23 -31.69 17.90
CA ALA A 182 -1.14 -32.05 16.81
C ALA A 182 -1.81 -30.83 16.14
N GLY A 183 -1.28 -29.64 16.40
CA GLY A 183 -1.87 -28.37 15.93
C GLY A 183 -3.21 -28.07 16.59
N ARG A 184 -4.03 -27.24 15.92
CA ARG A 184 -5.39 -26.90 16.36
C ARG A 184 -6.42 -27.91 15.86
N ALA A 185 -7.55 -28.01 16.57
CA ALA A 185 -8.64 -28.91 16.21
C ALA A 185 -9.32 -28.50 14.88
N GLU A 186 -9.35 -27.20 14.59
CA GLU A 186 -9.92 -26.62 13.39
C GLU A 186 -9.28 -25.28 13.05
N GLY A 187 -9.49 -24.82 11.81
CA GLY A 187 -9.08 -23.53 11.29
C GLY A 187 -9.57 -23.34 9.85
N ASP A 188 -9.28 -22.19 9.26
CA ASP A 188 -9.52 -21.95 7.83
C ASP A 188 -8.32 -22.41 6.97
N PHE A 189 -7.09 -22.41 7.51
CA PHE A 189 -5.86 -22.64 6.75
C PHE A 189 -5.07 -23.86 7.24
N ARG A 190 -4.48 -24.61 6.31
CA ARG A 190 -3.52 -25.67 6.60
C ARG A 190 -2.10 -25.13 6.49
N VAL A 191 -1.22 -25.62 7.34
CA VAL A 191 0.18 -25.19 7.37
C VAL A 191 0.93 -25.68 6.13
N THR A 192 1.71 -24.80 5.52
CA THR A 192 2.80 -25.14 4.61
C THR A 192 4.15 -24.71 5.17
N ARG A 193 5.21 -25.44 4.81
CA ARG A 193 6.58 -25.19 5.30
C ARG A 193 7.62 -25.22 4.18
N GLY A 194 8.81 -24.67 4.46
CA GLY A 194 10.00 -24.70 3.60
C GLY A 194 10.10 -23.60 2.56
N GLY A 195 8.99 -22.90 2.29
CA GLY A 195 8.89 -21.95 1.19
C GLY A 195 9.06 -22.64 -0.17
N SER A 196 8.93 -21.88 -1.26
CA SER A 196 8.99 -22.43 -2.63
C SER A 196 10.06 -21.72 -3.47
N HIS A 197 10.18 -22.12 -4.73
CA HIS A 197 10.66 -21.20 -5.75
C HIS A 197 9.83 -19.89 -5.75
N SER A 198 10.36 -18.80 -6.30
CA SER A 198 9.61 -17.52 -6.38
C SER A 198 9.25 -16.93 -5.00
N THR A 199 10.12 -17.14 -4.01
CA THR A 199 9.93 -16.75 -2.62
C THR A 199 11.18 -16.05 -2.08
N LEU A 200 11.01 -14.96 -1.33
CA LEU A 200 12.14 -14.24 -0.70
C LEU A 200 12.83 -15.12 0.34
N LEU A 201 14.15 -14.93 0.55
CA LEU A 201 14.94 -15.75 1.49
C LEU A 201 14.35 -15.80 2.89
N GLU A 202 13.73 -14.70 3.33
CA GLU A 202 13.11 -14.64 4.65
C GLU A 202 12.04 -15.73 4.85
N TYR A 203 11.29 -16.09 3.81
CA TYR A 203 10.29 -17.16 3.90
C TYR A 203 10.87 -18.57 3.62
N LEU A 204 12.19 -18.70 3.47
CA LEU A 204 12.86 -20.00 3.33
C LEU A 204 13.47 -20.48 4.66
N ARG A 205 13.28 -19.76 5.77
CA ARG A 205 13.77 -20.17 7.10
C ARG A 205 13.12 -21.48 7.54
N SER A 206 13.83 -22.25 8.35
CA SER A 206 13.31 -23.48 8.97
C SER A 206 12.05 -23.21 9.80
N ALA A 207 12.04 -22.08 10.53
CA ALA A 207 10.94 -21.66 11.37
C ALA A 207 9.78 -20.99 10.63
N ASN A 208 10.00 -20.49 9.41
CA ASN A 208 8.93 -19.83 8.68
C ASN A 208 7.81 -20.84 8.39
N ARG A 209 6.60 -20.32 8.46
CA ARG A 209 5.37 -21.07 8.31
C ARG A 209 4.42 -20.24 7.48
N SER A 210 3.87 -20.84 6.45
CA SER A 210 2.83 -20.22 5.64
C SER A 210 1.57 -21.06 5.77
N GLY A 211 0.49 -20.63 5.12
CA GLY A 211 -0.70 -21.45 5.02
C GLY A 211 -1.66 -20.94 3.97
N THR A 212 -2.49 -21.84 3.47
CA THR A 212 -3.61 -21.48 2.59
C THR A 212 -4.79 -22.41 2.84
N LEU A 213 -5.89 -22.18 2.13
CA LEU A 213 -7.10 -22.97 2.25
C LEU A 213 -6.84 -24.43 1.86
N PRO A 214 -7.46 -25.42 2.53
CA PRO A 214 -7.23 -26.85 2.23
C PRO A 214 -7.47 -27.25 0.77
N LEU A 215 -8.39 -26.56 0.09
CA LEU A 215 -8.77 -26.82 -1.30
C LEU A 215 -7.99 -25.99 -2.33
N ASP A 216 -7.17 -25.04 -1.86
CA ASP A 216 -6.33 -24.24 -2.74
C ASP A 216 -5.19 -25.10 -3.29
N LYS A 217 -4.92 -24.95 -4.59
CA LYS A 217 -3.89 -25.71 -5.30
C LYS A 217 -3.28 -24.88 -6.41
N HIS A 218 -1.98 -24.64 -6.30
CA HIS A 218 -1.23 -23.81 -7.23
C HIS A 218 0.20 -24.32 -7.41
N TRP A 219 0.97 -23.65 -8.25
CA TRP A 219 2.30 -24.09 -8.70
C TRP A 219 3.41 -23.99 -7.63
N LEU A 220 3.11 -23.44 -6.45
CA LEU A 220 4.11 -23.25 -5.39
C LEU A 220 4.05 -24.34 -4.32
N ILE A 221 2.98 -25.13 -4.26
CA ILE A 221 2.76 -26.10 -3.18
C ILE A 221 2.80 -27.53 -3.72
N GLY A 222 3.62 -28.35 -3.07
CA GLY A 222 3.63 -29.80 -3.15
C GLY A 222 3.56 -30.41 -1.76
N PHE A 223 4.15 -31.59 -1.58
CA PHE A 223 4.23 -32.24 -0.27
C PHE A 223 5.29 -33.32 -0.22
N ARG A 224 5.66 -33.72 1.01
CA ARG A 224 6.49 -34.89 1.29
C ARG A 224 5.79 -35.81 2.29
N VAL A 225 6.23 -37.06 2.38
CA VAL A 225 5.50 -38.12 3.10
C VAL A 225 6.21 -38.50 4.39
N ALA A 226 5.46 -38.55 5.49
CA ALA A 226 5.88 -39.17 6.74
C ALA A 226 5.32 -40.60 6.86
N CYS A 227 6.03 -41.47 7.58
CA CYS A 227 5.59 -42.81 7.93
C CYS A 227 5.87 -43.07 9.41
N GLY A 228 4.80 -43.34 10.15
CA GLY A 228 4.80 -43.51 11.60
C GLY A 228 3.46 -43.11 12.19
N ASP A 229 3.24 -43.48 13.45
CA ASP A 229 2.02 -43.08 14.16
C ASP A 229 1.88 -41.55 14.14
N PRO A 230 0.67 -41.00 13.92
CA PRO A 230 0.44 -39.58 14.12
C PRO A 230 0.58 -39.22 15.61
N PRO A 231 0.82 -37.94 15.92
CA PRO A 231 0.73 -37.44 17.29
C PRO A 231 -0.58 -37.88 17.98
N LYS A 232 -0.48 -38.41 19.20
CA LYS A 232 -1.64 -38.83 20.01
C LYS A 232 -2.10 -37.73 20.98
N THR A 233 -1.35 -36.64 21.08
CA THR A 233 -1.68 -35.48 21.90
C THR A 233 -2.99 -34.87 21.39
N PRO A 234 -3.95 -34.56 22.29
CA PRO A 234 -5.18 -33.88 21.89
C PRO A 234 -4.86 -32.56 21.18
N PRO A 235 -5.56 -32.24 20.08
CA PRO A 235 -5.36 -30.98 19.38
C PRO A 235 -5.75 -29.80 20.27
N LEU A 236 -5.10 -28.65 20.05
CA LEU A 236 -5.41 -27.40 20.74
C LEU A 236 -6.83 -26.93 20.35
N PRO A 237 -7.52 -26.19 21.25
CA PRO A 237 -8.82 -25.63 20.91
C PRO A 237 -8.73 -24.63 19.73
N PRO A 238 -9.88 -24.32 19.09
CA PRO A 238 -9.95 -23.27 18.08
C PRO A 238 -9.45 -21.92 18.62
N VAL A 239 -9.06 -21.02 17.71
CA VAL A 239 -8.66 -19.65 18.10
C VAL A 239 -9.88 -18.91 18.65
N PRO A 240 -9.80 -18.29 19.84
CA PRO A 240 -10.89 -17.47 20.36
C PRO A 240 -11.23 -16.31 19.42
N PRO A 241 -12.50 -15.86 19.35
CA PRO A 241 -12.90 -14.75 18.51
C PRO A 241 -12.15 -13.46 18.91
N ARG A 242 -11.75 -12.70 17.89
CA ARG A 242 -11.13 -11.38 18.02
C ARG A 242 -12.13 -10.37 18.56
N ARG A 243 -11.66 -9.20 19.02
CA ARG A 243 -12.47 -8.14 19.63
C ARG A 243 -13.65 -7.73 18.76
N TRP A 244 -13.43 -7.55 17.46
CA TRP A 244 -14.48 -7.17 16.51
C TRP A 244 -15.55 -8.26 16.32
N ALA A 245 -15.29 -9.52 16.72
CA ALA A 245 -16.19 -10.67 16.62
C ALA A 245 -16.77 -11.10 17.98
N ARG A 246 -16.16 -10.66 19.08
CA ARG A 246 -16.56 -11.03 20.45
C ARG A 246 -17.64 -10.08 20.97
N ASP A 247 -18.48 -10.60 21.85
CA ASP A 247 -19.50 -9.83 22.58
C ASP A 247 -20.46 -9.06 21.64
N VAL A 248 -20.76 -9.63 20.46
CA VAL A 248 -21.62 -9.03 19.44
C VAL A 248 -23.09 -9.29 19.79
N ARG A 249 -23.85 -8.20 19.99
CA ARG A 249 -25.30 -8.25 20.21
C ARG A 249 -26.01 -8.81 18.99
N GLN A 250 -26.98 -9.69 19.19
CA GLN A 250 -27.75 -10.32 18.09
C GLN A 250 -29.13 -9.72 17.90
N GLU A 251 -29.57 -8.86 18.82
CA GLU A 251 -30.83 -8.14 18.72
C GLU A 251 -30.78 -7.16 17.55
N LYS A 252 -31.80 -7.20 16.69
CA LYS A 252 -31.94 -6.24 15.59
C LYS A 252 -32.13 -4.85 16.16
N THR A 253 -31.50 -3.87 15.50
CA THR A 253 -31.61 -2.48 15.93
C THR A 253 -32.90 -1.83 15.48
N ASP A 254 -33.51 -1.09 16.40
CA ASP A 254 -34.49 -0.06 16.07
C ASP A 254 -33.75 1.21 15.62
N TRP A 255 -33.91 1.55 14.34
CA TRP A 255 -33.31 2.70 13.69
C TRP A 255 -34.16 3.99 13.84
N SER A 256 -35.30 3.94 14.52
CA SER A 256 -36.18 5.10 14.75
C SER A 256 -35.53 6.23 15.56
N ALA A 257 -34.50 5.91 16.36
CA ALA A 257 -33.76 6.84 17.19
C ALA A 257 -32.62 7.60 16.45
N GLY A 258 -32.54 7.47 15.12
CA GLY A 258 -31.57 8.18 14.29
C GLY A 258 -31.80 9.71 14.22
N PRO A 259 -30.93 10.45 13.51
CA PRO A 259 -31.09 11.90 13.34
C PRO A 259 -32.41 12.25 12.61
N ASP A 260 -32.91 13.46 12.82
CA ASP A 260 -34.07 13.99 12.10
C ASP A 260 -33.73 14.13 10.60
N MET A 261 -34.37 13.29 9.78
CA MET A 261 -34.05 13.15 8.36
C MET A 261 -34.42 14.36 7.51
N SER A 262 -35.29 15.23 8.03
CA SER A 262 -35.62 16.50 7.38
C SER A 262 -34.53 17.56 7.56
N LYS A 263 -33.62 17.36 8.52
CA LYS A 263 -32.57 18.30 8.86
C LYS A 263 -31.21 17.85 8.31
N PRO A 264 -30.39 18.78 7.82
CA PRO A 264 -28.99 18.51 7.47
C PRO A 264 -28.23 17.88 8.65
N TYR A 265 -27.65 16.70 8.42
CA TYR A 265 -26.78 16.01 9.37
C TYR A 265 -25.39 15.79 8.76
N PHE A 266 -24.35 16.10 9.53
CA PHE A 266 -22.95 15.83 9.18
C PHE A 266 -22.10 15.60 10.43
N GLU A 267 -21.25 14.58 10.40
CA GLU A 267 -20.23 14.27 11.40
C GLU A 267 -18.96 13.78 10.70
N GLY A 268 -17.80 14.21 11.16
CA GLY A 268 -16.50 13.74 10.65
C GLY A 268 -15.49 14.86 10.42
N PRO A 269 -14.25 14.52 10.03
CA PRO A 269 -13.71 13.17 9.88
C PRO A 269 -13.52 12.47 11.23
N ILE A 270 -13.89 11.19 11.31
CA ILE A 270 -13.67 10.31 12.46
C ILE A 270 -12.63 9.26 12.06
N GLN A 271 -11.55 9.13 12.82
CA GLN A 271 -10.51 8.13 12.53
C GLN A 271 -10.95 6.73 12.99
N TYR A 272 -11.05 5.79 12.05
CA TYR A 272 -11.43 4.40 12.35
C TYR A 272 -10.24 3.43 12.34
N VAL A 273 -9.17 3.76 11.61
CA VAL A 273 -7.92 2.97 11.62
C VAL A 273 -7.11 3.32 12.87
N LYS A 274 -7.15 2.41 13.85
CA LYS A 274 -6.46 2.53 15.14
C LYS A 274 -5.45 1.40 15.29
N ILE A 275 -4.24 1.62 14.76
CA ILE A 275 -3.09 0.71 14.87
C ILE A 275 -1.95 1.43 15.61
N PRO A 276 -1.34 0.82 16.65
CA PRO A 276 -0.24 1.44 17.38
C PRO A 276 0.94 1.80 16.46
N PRO A 277 1.56 2.99 16.60
CA PRO A 277 2.75 3.36 15.83
C PRO A 277 3.88 2.34 15.98
N GLY A 278 4.55 2.01 14.88
CA GLY A 278 5.66 1.05 14.86
C GLY A 278 5.23 -0.43 14.84
N SER A 279 3.92 -0.72 14.80
CA SER A 279 3.44 -2.10 14.57
C SER A 279 3.93 -2.62 13.22
N GLU A 280 4.50 -3.83 13.22
CA GLU A 280 5.08 -4.56 12.10
C GLU A 280 4.71 -6.05 12.19
N GLY A 281 3.43 -6.36 11.99
CA GLY A 281 2.88 -7.73 12.01
C GLY A 281 2.21 -8.10 13.35
N PRO A 282 1.02 -8.72 13.36
CA PRO A 282 0.14 -9.01 12.19
C PRO A 282 -0.54 -7.75 11.63
N LEU A 283 -0.40 -6.60 12.29
CA LEU A 283 -0.89 -5.31 11.79
C LEU A 283 0.28 -4.40 11.50
N PHE A 284 0.18 -3.61 10.43
CA PHE A 284 1.23 -2.72 9.97
C PHE A 284 0.77 -1.28 10.10
N SER A 285 1.50 -0.49 10.88
CA SER A 285 1.11 0.90 11.16
C SER A 285 1.32 1.85 9.97
N ARG A 286 2.21 1.50 9.05
CA ARG A 286 2.66 2.38 7.96
C ARG A 286 1.73 2.41 6.75
N HIS A 287 1.10 1.29 6.40
CA HIS A 287 0.33 1.17 5.17
C HIS A 287 -1.00 0.47 5.41
N ASN A 288 -2.10 1.23 5.31
CA ASN A 288 -3.47 0.76 5.49
C ASN A 288 -4.38 1.46 4.48
N HIS A 289 -5.08 0.71 3.62
CA HIS A 289 -6.16 1.23 2.78
C HIS A 289 -6.99 0.09 2.14
N CYS A 290 -7.70 0.38 1.05
CA CYS A 290 -8.69 -0.49 0.40
C CYS A 290 -9.79 -0.94 1.39
N PRO A 291 -10.57 0.01 1.93
CA PRO A 291 -11.52 -0.33 2.97
C PRO A 291 -12.83 -0.91 2.42
N ALA A 292 -13.58 -1.59 3.27
CA ALA A 292 -14.97 -2.00 3.08
C ALA A 292 -15.76 -1.78 4.37
N VAL A 293 -17.05 -1.44 4.29
CA VAL A 293 -17.88 -1.16 5.48
C VAL A 293 -19.33 -1.61 5.30
N VAL A 294 -19.89 -2.18 6.36
CA VAL A 294 -21.32 -2.50 6.43
C VAL A 294 -21.92 -2.06 7.76
N ALA A 295 -23.20 -1.69 7.73
CA ALA A 295 -24.00 -1.55 8.94
C ALA A 295 -24.60 -2.92 9.29
N CYS A 296 -24.19 -3.50 10.40
CA CYS A 296 -24.70 -4.79 10.84
C CYS A 296 -26.18 -4.69 11.26
N PRO A 297 -26.98 -5.77 11.15
CA PRO A 297 -28.39 -5.77 11.59
C PRO A 297 -28.61 -5.34 13.05
N ASN A 298 -27.60 -5.56 13.90
CA ASN A 298 -27.60 -5.15 15.31
C ASN A 298 -27.26 -3.66 15.53
N GLY A 299 -27.08 -2.86 14.47
CA GLY A 299 -26.77 -1.43 14.54
C GLY A 299 -25.29 -1.09 14.78
N ASP A 300 -24.40 -2.09 14.86
CA ASP A 300 -22.97 -1.85 14.80
C ASP A 300 -22.53 -1.49 13.38
N MET A 301 -21.37 -0.85 13.23
CA MET A 301 -20.65 -0.81 11.96
C MET A 301 -19.45 -1.75 12.02
N LEU A 302 -19.24 -2.54 10.97
CA LEU A 302 -18.04 -3.36 10.79
C LEU A 302 -17.25 -2.82 9.59
N ALA A 303 -15.99 -2.46 9.82
CA ALA A 303 -15.08 -2.02 8.78
C ALA A 303 -13.89 -2.99 8.69
N ILE A 304 -13.48 -3.29 7.45
CA ILE A 304 -12.25 -4.03 7.14
C ILE A 304 -11.41 -3.26 6.14
N TRP A 305 -10.10 -3.50 6.11
CA TRP A 305 -9.14 -2.90 5.18
C TRP A 305 -7.85 -3.74 5.17
N TYR A 306 -7.03 -3.66 4.13
CA TYR A 306 -5.74 -4.34 4.20
C TYR A 306 -4.71 -3.56 5.02
N THR A 307 -3.74 -4.29 5.53
CA THR A 307 -2.61 -3.78 6.31
C THR A 307 -1.34 -4.48 5.82
N CYS A 308 -0.27 -3.74 5.52
CA CYS A 308 0.93 -4.35 4.96
C CYS A 308 2.20 -3.53 5.24
N ARG A 309 3.37 -4.18 5.10
CA ARG A 309 4.64 -3.46 4.94
C ARG A 309 4.75 -2.94 3.51
N THR A 310 4.46 -3.79 2.53
CA THR A 310 4.42 -3.45 1.12
C THR A 310 3.21 -4.09 0.44
N GLU A 311 2.59 -3.40 -0.52
CA GLU A 311 1.43 -3.96 -1.24
C GLU A 311 1.69 -5.31 -1.93
N PRO A 312 2.88 -5.60 -2.52
CA PRO A 312 3.13 -6.89 -3.17
C PRO A 312 3.65 -7.95 -2.19
N GLY A 313 3.79 -7.61 -0.91
CA GLY A 313 4.35 -8.49 0.10
C GLY A 313 3.44 -9.68 0.42
N ARG A 314 4.04 -10.78 0.86
CA ARG A 314 3.29 -11.95 1.37
C ARG A 314 2.62 -11.64 2.71
N GLU A 315 3.11 -10.62 3.42
CA GLU A 315 2.61 -10.15 4.70
C GLU A 315 1.35 -9.28 4.63
N LEU A 316 0.84 -8.99 3.43
CA LEU A 316 -0.37 -8.20 3.28
C LEU A 316 -1.56 -9.02 3.80
N GLY A 317 -2.14 -8.56 4.90
CA GLY A 317 -3.30 -9.18 5.55
C GLY A 317 -4.47 -8.21 5.69
N ILE A 318 -5.59 -8.69 6.24
CA ILE A 318 -6.80 -7.88 6.46
C ILE A 318 -6.98 -7.54 7.94
N ALA A 319 -7.18 -6.27 8.24
CA ALA A 319 -7.52 -5.76 9.55
C ALA A 319 -9.03 -5.47 9.65
N ALA A 320 -9.58 -5.52 10.86
CA ALA A 320 -10.94 -5.14 11.16
C ALA A 320 -11.03 -4.23 12.39
N SER A 321 -12.05 -3.39 12.40
CA SER A 321 -12.52 -2.66 13.57
C SER A 321 -14.05 -2.59 13.56
N ARG A 322 -14.63 -2.48 14.74
CA ARG A 322 -16.07 -2.36 14.93
C ARG A 322 -16.39 -1.07 15.67
N LEU A 323 -17.42 -0.38 15.21
CA LEU A 323 -18.09 0.69 15.95
C LEU A 323 -19.36 0.11 16.55
N ARG A 324 -19.38 -0.03 17.87
CA ARG A 324 -20.56 -0.55 18.57
C ARG A 324 -21.71 0.44 18.51
N ARG A 325 -22.94 -0.03 18.41
CA ARG A 325 -24.13 0.82 18.49
C ARG A 325 -24.08 1.69 19.75
N GLY A 326 -24.28 3.00 19.58
CA GLY A 326 -24.25 3.98 20.67
C GLY A 326 -22.85 4.41 21.11
N ALA A 327 -21.78 3.79 20.59
CA ALA A 327 -20.42 4.27 20.80
C ALA A 327 -20.10 5.42 19.83
N THR A 328 -19.26 6.34 20.28
CA THR A 328 -18.75 7.45 19.47
C THR A 328 -17.41 7.11 18.80
N GLU A 329 -16.74 6.05 19.26
CA GLU A 329 -15.41 5.67 18.81
C GLU A 329 -15.33 4.23 18.32
N TRP A 330 -14.55 4.04 17.25
CA TRP A 330 -14.14 2.73 16.75
C TRP A 330 -13.23 2.01 17.74
N GLU A 331 -13.35 0.69 17.82
CA GLU A 331 -12.45 -0.16 18.59
C GLU A 331 -11.02 -0.16 17.97
N PRO A 332 -9.96 -0.46 18.76
CA PRO A 332 -8.65 -0.76 18.21
C PRO A 332 -8.72 -1.88 17.16
N ALA A 333 -7.90 -1.78 16.12
CA ALA A 333 -7.88 -2.76 15.05
C ALA A 333 -7.31 -4.12 15.52
N GLU A 334 -7.83 -5.22 14.98
CA GLU A 334 -7.29 -6.56 15.12
C GLU A 334 -7.33 -7.28 13.75
N PRO A 335 -6.51 -8.33 13.52
CA PRO A 335 -6.59 -9.12 12.30
C PRO A 335 -8.00 -9.69 12.07
N PHE A 336 -8.43 -9.74 10.81
CA PHE A 336 -9.75 -10.20 10.38
C PHE A 336 -9.69 -11.64 9.84
N TRP A 337 -9.43 -11.78 8.55
CA TRP A 337 -9.20 -13.03 7.83
C TRP A 337 -7.91 -12.82 7.07
N ASP A 338 -6.89 -13.59 7.45
CA ASP A 338 -5.50 -13.34 7.11
C ASP A 338 -4.83 -14.69 6.79
N ALA A 339 -4.66 -14.98 5.50
CA ALA A 339 -4.00 -16.18 5.01
C ALA A 339 -2.47 -16.05 5.24
N PRO A 340 -1.86 -16.91 6.07
CA PRO A 340 -0.48 -16.71 6.51
C PRO A 340 0.52 -16.75 5.35
N ASP A 341 1.31 -15.69 5.20
CA ASP A 341 2.28 -15.49 4.12
C ASP A 341 1.70 -15.66 2.71
N ARG A 342 0.47 -15.20 2.54
CA ARG A 342 -0.23 -15.02 1.27
C ARG A 342 -0.71 -13.58 1.16
N ASN A 343 -0.57 -13.00 -0.03
CA ASN A 343 -1.09 -11.67 -0.27
C ASN A 343 -2.63 -11.69 -0.33
N ASP A 344 -3.28 -11.23 0.73
CA ASP A 344 -4.74 -11.13 0.83
C ASP A 344 -5.26 -9.87 0.12
N HIS A 345 -5.02 -9.79 -1.18
CA HIS A 345 -5.24 -8.55 -1.90
C HIS A 345 -6.72 -8.24 -2.11
N ALA A 346 -7.09 -7.04 -1.65
CA ALA A 346 -8.39 -6.41 -1.84
C ALA A 346 -9.58 -7.19 -1.26
N SER A 347 -10.28 -6.55 -0.32
CA SER A 347 -11.47 -7.09 0.32
C SER A 347 -12.71 -6.30 -0.06
N ALA A 348 -13.85 -6.98 -0.01
CA ALA A 348 -15.16 -6.35 -0.12
C ALA A 348 -16.15 -6.91 0.91
N LEU A 349 -17.08 -6.07 1.35
CA LEU A 349 -18.20 -6.46 2.20
C LEU A 349 -19.53 -6.09 1.53
N PHE A 350 -20.52 -6.95 1.72
CA PHE A 350 -21.88 -6.70 1.25
C PHE A 350 -22.88 -7.16 2.29
N LEU A 351 -23.91 -6.36 2.55
CA LEU A 351 -25.05 -6.75 3.38
C LEU A 351 -26.25 -6.96 2.46
N ASP A 352 -26.80 -8.17 2.47
CA ASP A 352 -28.04 -8.48 1.76
C ASP A 352 -29.27 -8.10 2.62
N ASP A 353 -30.43 -7.99 1.99
CA ASP A 353 -31.69 -7.56 2.62
C ASP A 353 -32.13 -8.47 3.79
N ASP A 354 -31.72 -9.74 3.76
CA ASP A 354 -31.97 -10.72 4.83
C ASP A 354 -31.06 -10.52 6.06
N GLY A 355 -30.14 -9.55 6.01
CA GLY A 355 -29.14 -9.30 7.05
C GLY A 355 -27.92 -10.22 7.01
N THR A 356 -27.73 -10.96 5.90
CA THR A 356 -26.52 -11.76 5.68
C THR A 356 -25.39 -10.86 5.21
N ILE A 357 -24.25 -10.91 5.91
CA ILE A 357 -23.04 -10.21 5.51
C ILE A 357 -22.20 -11.17 4.66
N PHE A 358 -21.81 -10.74 3.47
CA PHE A 358 -20.87 -11.43 2.59
C PHE A 358 -19.51 -10.74 2.69
N HIS A 359 -18.45 -11.55 2.71
CA HIS A 359 -17.07 -11.11 2.62
C HIS A 359 -16.42 -11.76 1.41
N PHE A 360 -15.80 -10.94 0.57
CA PHE A 360 -15.02 -11.38 -0.58
C PHE A 360 -13.58 -10.93 -0.44
N ASN A 361 -12.63 -11.77 -0.84
CA ASN A 361 -11.20 -11.43 -0.79
C ASN A 361 -10.46 -12.06 -1.96
N GLY A 362 -9.47 -11.36 -2.50
CA GLY A 362 -8.47 -11.97 -3.37
C GLY A 362 -7.44 -12.73 -2.54
N LEU A 363 -7.06 -13.93 -2.97
CA LEU A 363 -6.05 -14.75 -2.31
C LEU A 363 -4.89 -15.00 -3.28
N GLY A 364 -3.71 -14.48 -2.96
CA GLY A 364 -2.50 -14.73 -3.74
C GLY A 364 -1.96 -16.13 -3.51
N ALA A 365 -1.31 -16.72 -4.51
CA ALA A 365 -0.56 -17.97 -4.35
C ALA A 365 0.71 -17.75 -3.49
N GLY A 366 1.21 -16.52 -3.47
CA GLY A 366 2.36 -16.06 -2.71
C GLY A 366 2.32 -14.54 -2.58
N GLY A 367 3.39 -13.86 -3.00
CA GLY A 367 3.40 -12.39 -3.10
C GLY A 367 2.70 -11.87 -4.35
N THR A 368 2.45 -10.56 -4.39
CA THR A 368 1.76 -9.80 -5.46
C THR A 368 0.26 -10.06 -5.58
N TRP A 369 -0.42 -9.17 -6.31
CA TRP A 369 -1.86 -9.23 -6.61
C TRP A 369 -2.14 -9.53 -8.08
N GLY A 370 -1.18 -10.22 -8.71
CA GLY A 370 -1.21 -10.56 -10.12
C GLY A 370 -2.28 -11.59 -10.46
N ALA A 371 -2.04 -12.82 -10.01
CA ALA A 371 -2.92 -13.96 -10.20
C ALA A 371 -3.50 -14.37 -8.84
N LEU A 372 -4.79 -14.11 -8.65
CA LEU A 372 -5.50 -14.34 -7.40
C LEU A 372 -6.54 -15.45 -7.60
N ALA A 373 -6.80 -16.23 -6.56
CA ALA A 373 -8.09 -16.88 -6.41
C ALA A 373 -9.07 -15.90 -5.73
N THR A 374 -10.37 -16.14 -5.84
CA THR A 374 -11.38 -15.35 -5.10
C THR A 374 -12.06 -16.21 -4.04
N VAL A 375 -12.07 -15.70 -2.81
CA VAL A 375 -12.66 -16.34 -1.64
C VAL A 375 -13.96 -15.63 -1.25
N MET A 376 -14.94 -16.40 -0.78
CA MET A 376 -16.18 -15.91 -0.19
C MET A 376 -16.42 -16.52 1.21
N ARG A 377 -16.91 -15.69 2.13
CA ARG A 377 -17.43 -16.08 3.46
C ARG A 377 -18.75 -15.36 3.72
N THR A 378 -19.58 -15.91 4.61
CA THR A 378 -20.85 -15.29 5.02
C THR A 378 -21.03 -15.29 6.53
N SER A 379 -21.73 -14.28 7.06
CA SER A 379 -22.14 -14.19 8.46
C SER A 379 -23.64 -13.86 8.55
N ARG A 380 -24.33 -14.51 9.48
CA ARG A 380 -25.78 -14.32 9.74
C ARG A 380 -26.07 -13.78 11.14
N ASP A 381 -25.02 -13.43 11.88
CA ASP A 381 -25.04 -13.05 13.29
C ASP A 381 -24.28 -11.73 13.52
N SER A 382 -24.49 -10.79 12.59
CA SER A 382 -23.88 -9.45 12.63
C SER A 382 -22.34 -9.47 12.65
N GLY A 383 -21.72 -10.46 11.99
CA GLY A 383 -20.26 -10.59 11.86
C GLY A 383 -19.58 -11.24 13.06
N ALA A 384 -20.32 -11.88 13.97
CA ALA A 384 -19.77 -12.56 15.14
C ALA A 384 -19.11 -13.89 14.76
N THR A 385 -19.76 -14.66 13.89
CA THR A 385 -19.22 -15.88 13.30
C THR A 385 -19.35 -15.84 11.78
N TRP A 386 -18.50 -16.63 11.12
CA TRP A 386 -18.41 -16.69 9.67
C TRP A 386 -18.44 -18.15 9.21
N SER A 387 -19.05 -18.40 8.06
CA SER A 387 -18.90 -19.67 7.35
C SER A 387 -17.44 -19.94 7.04
N ARG A 388 -17.09 -21.22 6.83
CA ARG A 388 -15.80 -21.58 6.24
C ARG A 388 -15.56 -20.81 4.93
N ALA A 389 -14.31 -20.43 4.70
CA ALA A 389 -13.89 -19.84 3.45
C ALA A 389 -14.14 -20.80 2.28
N ARG A 390 -14.75 -20.28 1.20
CA ARG A 390 -14.98 -21.01 -0.05
C ARG A 390 -14.24 -20.32 -1.18
N LEU A 391 -13.45 -21.07 -1.94
CA LEU A 391 -12.95 -20.63 -3.23
C LEU A 391 -14.14 -20.58 -4.20
N ILE A 392 -14.50 -19.38 -4.66
CA ILE A 392 -15.56 -19.17 -5.64
C ILE A 392 -15.00 -19.08 -7.06
N MET A 393 -13.76 -18.61 -7.19
CA MET A 393 -12.93 -18.71 -8.38
C MET A 393 -11.60 -19.34 -7.94
N PRO A 394 -11.45 -20.67 -8.02
CA PRO A 394 -10.31 -21.39 -7.43
C PRO A 394 -9.03 -21.29 -8.26
N GLU A 395 -9.11 -20.96 -9.55
CA GLU A 395 -7.94 -20.78 -10.39
C GLU A 395 -7.29 -19.43 -10.11
N HIS A 396 -5.99 -19.43 -9.81
CA HIS A 396 -5.23 -18.20 -9.64
C HIS A 396 -5.04 -17.51 -10.98
N GLY A 397 -5.79 -16.44 -11.22
CA GLY A 397 -5.88 -15.77 -12.52
C GLY A 397 -6.14 -14.26 -12.40
N LEU A 398 -6.31 -13.63 -13.56
CA LEU A 398 -6.80 -12.26 -13.65
C LEU A 398 -8.30 -12.21 -13.32
N HIS A 399 -8.88 -11.01 -13.22
CA HIS A 399 -10.31 -10.79 -12.96
C HIS A 399 -10.76 -11.21 -11.55
N HIS A 400 -9.83 -11.58 -10.68
CA HIS A 400 -10.11 -12.14 -9.35
C HIS A 400 -9.73 -11.22 -8.18
N MET A 401 -9.37 -9.95 -8.47
CA MET A 401 -9.07 -8.92 -7.46
C MET A 401 -10.36 -8.16 -7.11
N PRO A 402 -11.05 -8.46 -6.00
CA PRO A 402 -12.35 -7.85 -5.70
C PRO A 402 -12.24 -6.34 -5.51
N ILE A 403 -13.26 -5.63 -5.98
CA ILE A 403 -13.43 -4.20 -5.78
C ILE A 403 -14.63 -4.04 -4.86
N GLU A 404 -14.45 -3.23 -3.82
CA GLU A 404 -15.54 -2.82 -2.95
C GLU A 404 -16.55 -1.96 -3.73
N SER A 405 -17.56 -2.63 -4.26
CA SER A 405 -18.78 -2.09 -4.87
C SER A 405 -19.72 -3.25 -5.20
N VAL A 406 -19.81 -4.24 -4.31
CA VAL A 406 -20.63 -5.44 -4.50
C VAL A 406 -22.11 -5.08 -4.41
N ILE A 407 -22.92 -5.60 -5.33
CA ILE A 407 -24.36 -5.39 -5.32
C ILE A 407 -25.11 -6.70 -5.48
N LYS A 408 -26.36 -6.70 -5.03
CA LYS A 408 -27.39 -7.63 -5.48
C LYS A 408 -28.39 -6.85 -6.31
N THR A 409 -28.60 -7.29 -7.55
CA THR A 409 -29.59 -6.66 -8.42
C THR A 409 -31.02 -6.99 -7.94
N ARG A 410 -32.01 -6.23 -8.40
CA ARG A 410 -33.43 -6.50 -8.13
C ARG A 410 -33.90 -7.88 -8.59
N ARG A 411 -33.20 -8.49 -9.56
CA ARG A 411 -33.44 -9.86 -10.04
C ARG A 411 -32.75 -10.94 -9.20
N GLY A 412 -32.04 -10.56 -8.13
CA GLY A 412 -31.35 -11.47 -7.23
C GLY A 412 -29.93 -11.85 -7.63
N ARG A 413 -29.43 -11.39 -8.79
CA ARG A 413 -28.04 -11.61 -9.22
C ARG A 413 -27.07 -10.86 -8.31
N LEU A 414 -26.10 -11.57 -7.73
CA LEU A 414 -24.95 -10.97 -7.06
C LEU A 414 -23.89 -10.60 -8.10
N ILE A 415 -23.29 -9.43 -7.95
CA ILE A 415 -22.22 -8.93 -8.83
C ILE A 415 -21.08 -8.42 -7.95
N VAL A 416 -19.90 -9.02 -8.13
CA VAL A 416 -18.64 -8.59 -7.50
C VAL A 416 -17.77 -7.99 -8.61
N PRO A 417 -17.57 -6.67 -8.66
CA PRO A 417 -16.61 -6.09 -9.58
C PRO A 417 -15.21 -6.51 -9.20
N CYS A 418 -14.37 -6.79 -10.19
CA CYS A 418 -12.97 -7.17 -10.00
C CYS A 418 -12.08 -6.47 -11.02
N ASP A 419 -10.85 -6.14 -10.65
CA ASP A 419 -9.94 -5.58 -11.66
C ASP A 419 -9.54 -6.61 -12.70
N ALA A 420 -9.64 -6.22 -13.97
CA ALA A 420 -9.36 -7.12 -15.08
C ALA A 420 -7.84 -7.34 -15.27
N VAL A 421 -7.03 -6.46 -14.70
CA VAL A 421 -5.58 -6.49 -14.77
C VAL A 421 -4.98 -6.07 -13.44
N PRO A 422 -3.72 -6.45 -13.13
CA PRO A 422 -3.08 -5.99 -11.90
C PRO A 422 -2.59 -4.52 -12.04
N GLY A 423 -2.74 -3.93 -13.23
CA GLY A 423 -2.13 -2.68 -13.67
C GLY A 423 -2.97 -1.46 -13.35
N GLY A 424 -2.40 -0.27 -13.57
CA GLY A 424 -3.10 1.00 -13.37
C GLY A 424 -4.18 1.32 -14.41
N SER A 425 -4.33 0.49 -15.44
CA SER A 425 -5.20 0.69 -16.60
C SER A 425 -5.43 -0.66 -17.31
N GLY A 426 -6.65 -0.93 -17.76
CA GLY A 426 -7.03 -2.20 -18.42
C GLY A 426 -8.46 -2.66 -18.13
N GLY A 427 -9.19 -1.91 -17.29
CA GLY A 427 -10.60 -2.15 -17.00
C GLY A 427 -10.87 -3.04 -15.79
N SER A 428 -12.15 -3.23 -15.50
CA SER A 428 -12.64 -4.10 -14.41
C SER A 428 -13.67 -5.09 -14.96
N ALA A 429 -13.50 -6.38 -14.67
CA ALA A 429 -14.45 -7.45 -14.93
C ALA A 429 -15.51 -7.52 -13.82
N VAL A 430 -16.45 -8.45 -13.95
CA VAL A 430 -17.42 -8.80 -12.91
C VAL A 430 -17.44 -10.29 -12.69
N LEU A 431 -17.52 -10.73 -11.44
CA LEU A 431 -17.93 -12.09 -11.09
C LEU A 431 -19.42 -12.06 -10.76
N VAL A 432 -20.20 -12.97 -11.33
CA VAL A 432 -21.66 -13.00 -11.18
C VAL A 432 -22.14 -14.31 -10.59
N SER A 433 -23.19 -14.23 -9.77
CA SER A 433 -23.90 -15.41 -9.25
C SER A 433 -25.41 -15.20 -9.32
N ASP A 434 -26.10 -16.15 -9.94
CA ASP A 434 -27.57 -16.13 -10.13
C ASP A 434 -28.32 -17.05 -9.15
N ASP A 435 -27.61 -17.71 -8.22
CA ASP A 435 -28.17 -18.73 -7.32
C ASP A 435 -27.89 -18.45 -5.83
N GLY A 436 -27.67 -17.17 -5.50
CA GLY A 436 -27.42 -16.71 -4.13
C GLY A 436 -26.00 -17.00 -3.65
N GLY A 437 -25.01 -17.02 -4.55
CA GLY A 437 -23.60 -17.21 -4.21
C GLY A 437 -23.18 -18.68 -4.13
N LYS A 438 -23.96 -19.62 -4.68
CA LYS A 438 -23.58 -21.04 -4.68
C LYS A 438 -22.60 -21.34 -5.82
N THR A 439 -22.88 -20.81 -7.02
CA THR A 439 -22.02 -20.88 -8.21
C THR A 439 -21.69 -19.48 -8.73
N TRP A 440 -20.55 -19.36 -9.40
CA TRP A 440 -20.00 -18.10 -9.89
C TRP A 440 -19.47 -18.25 -11.31
N ALA A 441 -19.53 -17.17 -12.08
CA ALA A 441 -19.00 -17.09 -13.43
C ALA A 441 -18.33 -15.73 -13.68
N ASP A 442 -17.33 -15.71 -14.55
CA ASP A 442 -16.73 -14.51 -15.10
C ASP A 442 -17.21 -14.31 -16.56
N PRO A 443 -18.13 -13.36 -16.84
CA PRO A 443 -18.59 -13.09 -18.19
C PRO A 443 -17.51 -12.57 -19.14
N ALA A 444 -16.36 -12.12 -18.63
CA ALA A 444 -15.24 -11.61 -19.40
C ALA A 444 -14.15 -12.68 -19.66
N GLU A 445 -14.28 -13.88 -19.10
CA GLU A 445 -13.28 -14.94 -19.25
C GLU A 445 -13.01 -15.26 -20.73
N GLY A 446 -11.73 -15.30 -21.09
CA GLY A 446 -11.26 -15.58 -22.46
C GLY A 446 -11.55 -14.48 -23.49
N LYS A 447 -12.15 -13.34 -23.09
CA LYS A 447 -12.42 -12.21 -24.00
C LYS A 447 -11.25 -11.20 -24.00
N PRO A 448 -10.96 -10.54 -25.14
CA PRO A 448 -9.88 -9.57 -25.21
C PRO A 448 -10.19 -8.28 -24.45
N ILE A 449 -9.13 -7.59 -24.00
CA ILE A 449 -9.25 -6.22 -23.48
C ILE A 449 -9.78 -5.32 -24.61
N PRO A 450 -10.87 -4.56 -24.37
CA PRO A 450 -11.53 -3.79 -25.42
C PRO A 450 -10.88 -2.43 -25.67
N ASP A 451 -11.26 -1.83 -26.81
CA ASP A 451 -11.03 -0.40 -27.07
C ASP A 451 -12.01 0.43 -26.23
N PHE A 452 -11.47 1.16 -25.25
CA PHE A 452 -12.25 1.97 -24.30
C PHE A 452 -12.70 3.34 -24.87
N SER A 453 -12.55 3.57 -26.18
CA SER A 453 -12.98 4.82 -26.82
C SER A 453 -14.50 5.05 -26.71
N SER A 454 -14.91 6.32 -26.70
CA SER A 454 -16.33 6.71 -26.64
C SER A 454 -17.15 6.06 -27.77
N GLY A 455 -18.31 5.50 -27.43
CA GLY A 455 -19.20 4.80 -28.37
C GLY A 455 -18.80 3.37 -28.71
N LYS A 456 -17.66 2.86 -28.20
CA LYS A 456 -17.29 1.45 -28.30
C LYS A 456 -17.93 0.62 -27.19
N SER A 457 -17.81 -0.69 -27.31
CA SER A 457 -18.24 -1.64 -26.28
C SER A 457 -17.28 -2.83 -26.14
N GLY A 458 -17.35 -3.52 -25.00
CA GLY A 458 -16.53 -4.69 -24.73
C GLY A 458 -16.94 -5.46 -23.48
N ALA A 459 -16.12 -6.45 -23.11
CA ALA A 459 -16.43 -7.41 -22.06
C ALA A 459 -16.20 -6.91 -20.63
N VAL A 460 -15.41 -5.86 -20.46
CA VAL A 460 -15.02 -5.32 -19.14
C VAL A 460 -15.38 -3.83 -19.05
N MET A 461 -15.60 -3.34 -17.84
CA MET A 461 -15.81 -1.91 -17.57
C MET A 461 -14.55 -1.12 -17.90
N ALA A 462 -14.71 0.08 -18.46
CA ALA A 462 -13.61 1.03 -18.64
C ALA A 462 -13.14 1.58 -17.28
N GLY A 463 -11.84 1.46 -17.03
CA GLY A 463 -11.18 1.89 -15.79
C GLY A 463 -11.10 0.77 -14.75
N ILE A 464 -10.03 0.78 -13.96
CA ILE A 464 -9.80 -0.11 -12.82
C ILE A 464 -10.47 0.43 -11.55
N HIS A 465 -10.62 -0.38 -10.51
CA HIS A 465 -11.36 -0.07 -9.28
C HIS A 465 -12.74 0.52 -9.58
N ALA A 466 -13.41 -0.04 -10.59
CA ALA A 466 -14.72 0.43 -11.01
C ALA A 466 -15.78 0.17 -9.94
N ALA A 467 -16.52 1.21 -9.58
CA ALA A 467 -17.75 1.11 -8.80
C ALA A 467 -18.95 1.04 -9.75
N LEU A 468 -20.02 0.33 -9.36
CA LEU A 468 -21.20 0.12 -10.19
C LEU A 468 -22.51 0.18 -9.39
N VAL A 469 -23.59 0.53 -10.09
CA VAL A 469 -24.94 0.67 -9.55
C VAL A 469 -25.98 0.17 -10.57
N GLU A 470 -27.07 -0.42 -10.08
CA GLU A 470 -28.21 -0.77 -10.92
C GLU A 470 -29.14 0.44 -11.14
N LEU A 471 -29.45 0.72 -12.40
CA LEU A 471 -30.44 1.70 -12.85
C LEU A 471 -31.87 1.19 -12.62
N LYS A 472 -32.87 2.07 -12.62
CA LYS A 472 -34.28 1.68 -12.40
C LYS A 472 -34.82 0.74 -13.48
N ASP A 473 -34.29 0.81 -14.69
CA ASP A 473 -34.66 -0.06 -15.80
C ASP A 473 -33.89 -1.40 -15.82
N GLY A 474 -33.03 -1.65 -14.83
CA GLY A 474 -32.24 -2.86 -14.69
C GLY A 474 -30.90 -2.84 -15.43
N ARG A 475 -30.56 -1.77 -16.16
CA ARG A 475 -29.21 -1.57 -16.69
C ARG A 475 -28.21 -1.34 -15.55
N LEU A 476 -26.93 -1.60 -15.80
CA LEU A 476 -25.84 -1.32 -14.86
C LEU A 476 -25.03 -0.13 -15.35
N LEU A 477 -24.76 0.82 -14.45
CA LEU A 477 -23.87 1.96 -14.69
C LEU A 477 -22.62 1.78 -13.82
N ALA A 478 -21.44 1.94 -14.42
CA ALA A 478 -20.17 1.84 -13.73
C ALA A 478 -19.22 2.98 -14.10
N SER A 479 -18.26 3.27 -13.23
CA SER A 479 -17.18 4.23 -13.47
C SER A 479 -15.93 3.81 -12.71
N GLY A 480 -14.75 4.02 -13.31
CA GLY A 480 -13.46 3.54 -12.80
C GLY A 480 -12.32 4.54 -12.96
N ARG A 481 -11.16 4.19 -12.40
CA ARG A 481 -9.89 4.93 -12.49
C ARG A 481 -9.11 4.54 -13.75
N GLY A 482 -8.44 5.49 -14.37
CA GLY A 482 -7.69 5.23 -15.61
C GLY A 482 -8.63 5.01 -16.79
N ASN A 483 -8.09 4.54 -17.92
CA ASN A 483 -8.84 4.41 -19.19
C ASN A 483 -9.74 5.63 -19.50
N SER A 484 -9.21 6.84 -19.23
CA SER A 484 -9.96 8.09 -19.37
C SER A 484 -10.45 8.27 -20.81
N ILE A 485 -11.70 8.73 -20.94
CA ILE A 485 -12.36 8.99 -22.22
C ILE A 485 -12.53 10.49 -22.34
N ASP A 486 -12.02 11.08 -23.42
CA ASP A 486 -12.06 12.52 -23.69
C ASP A 486 -11.52 13.38 -22.52
N GLY A 487 -10.48 12.88 -21.85
CA GLY A 487 -9.86 13.54 -20.70
C GLY A 487 -10.70 13.51 -19.42
N LYS A 488 -11.75 12.69 -19.38
CA LYS A 488 -12.66 12.51 -18.24
C LYS A 488 -12.60 11.08 -17.70
N MET A 489 -13.07 10.90 -16.48
CA MET A 489 -13.25 9.56 -15.91
C MET A 489 -14.25 8.78 -16.80
N PRO A 490 -14.01 7.50 -17.11
CA PRO A 490 -14.91 6.72 -17.95
C PRO A 490 -16.23 6.41 -17.24
N MET A 491 -17.32 6.30 -18.01
CA MET A 491 -18.54 5.61 -17.63
C MET A 491 -18.78 4.42 -18.56
N SER A 492 -19.23 3.31 -17.97
CA SER A 492 -19.58 2.07 -18.66
C SER A 492 -21.03 1.72 -18.38
N LEU A 493 -21.80 1.38 -19.41
CA LEU A 493 -23.20 1.00 -19.29
C LEU A 493 -23.42 -0.42 -19.83
N SER A 494 -24.07 -1.29 -19.05
CA SER A 494 -24.44 -2.63 -19.48
C SER A 494 -25.96 -2.81 -19.45
N ALA A 495 -26.51 -3.44 -20.49
CA ALA A 495 -27.93 -3.79 -20.60
C ALA A 495 -28.20 -5.30 -20.51
N ASP A 496 -27.15 -6.11 -20.36
CA ASP A 496 -27.19 -7.58 -20.38
C ASP A 496 -26.63 -8.19 -19.09
N GLY A 497 -26.73 -7.44 -17.99
CA GLY A 497 -26.34 -7.91 -16.66
C GLY A 497 -24.83 -8.06 -16.47
N GLY A 498 -24.04 -7.27 -17.18
CA GLY A 498 -22.58 -7.17 -17.04
C GLY A 498 -21.78 -7.96 -18.08
N CYS A 499 -22.41 -8.52 -19.11
CA CYS A 499 -21.71 -9.30 -20.15
C CYS A 499 -21.05 -8.41 -21.20
N THR A 500 -21.66 -7.26 -21.50
CA THR A 500 -21.11 -6.23 -22.38
C THR A 500 -21.32 -4.83 -21.80
N TRP A 501 -20.37 -3.94 -22.07
CA TRP A 501 -20.30 -2.59 -21.52
C TRP A 501 -20.05 -1.59 -22.65
N ALA A 502 -20.92 -0.58 -22.78
CA ALA A 502 -20.76 0.54 -23.70
C ALA A 502 -20.12 1.75 -23.00
N TYR A 503 -19.18 2.43 -23.66
CA TYR A 503 -18.34 3.44 -23.02
C TYR A 503 -18.69 4.87 -23.42
N LYS A 504 -18.70 5.78 -22.43
CA LYS A 504 -18.82 7.23 -22.63
C LYS A 504 -17.99 8.01 -21.62
N ALA A 505 -17.64 9.25 -21.95
CA ALA A 505 -17.02 10.17 -21.00
C ALA A 505 -18.01 10.55 -19.88
N SER A 506 -17.55 10.61 -18.63
CA SER A 506 -18.27 11.22 -17.52
C SER A 506 -18.11 12.75 -17.51
N PRO A 507 -18.90 13.50 -16.72
CA PRO A 507 -18.61 14.91 -16.48
C PRO A 507 -17.39 15.12 -15.55
N PHE A 508 -16.93 14.06 -14.87
CA PHE A 508 -15.98 14.14 -13.77
C PHE A 508 -14.52 14.11 -14.22
N PRO A 509 -13.62 14.81 -13.50
CA PRO A 509 -12.19 14.73 -13.78
C PRO A 509 -11.66 13.31 -13.52
N PRO A 510 -10.61 12.87 -14.22
CA PRO A 510 -10.00 11.58 -13.99
C PRO A 510 -9.29 11.55 -12.62
N ILE A 511 -9.29 10.37 -12.00
CA ILE A 511 -8.54 10.06 -10.77
C ILE A 511 -7.31 9.19 -11.10
N GLY A 512 -6.35 9.13 -10.17
CA GLY A 512 -5.06 8.45 -10.32
C GLY A 512 -4.71 7.52 -9.16
N GLY A 513 -3.44 7.08 -9.10
CA GLY A 513 -2.96 6.15 -8.08
C GLY A 513 -3.31 6.61 -6.66
N GLY A 514 -3.73 5.66 -5.80
CA GLY A 514 -4.19 5.96 -4.45
C GLY A 514 -5.63 6.48 -4.34
N GLN A 515 -6.39 6.50 -5.43
CA GLN A 515 -7.80 6.94 -5.45
C GLN A 515 -8.74 5.84 -5.94
N ARG A 516 -9.86 5.64 -5.24
CA ARG A 516 -11.03 4.86 -5.67
C ARG A 516 -12.31 5.61 -5.32
N LEU A 517 -13.21 5.73 -6.29
CA LEU A 517 -14.52 6.38 -6.16
C LEU A 517 -15.54 5.47 -5.45
N VAL A 518 -16.71 6.02 -5.13
CA VAL A 518 -17.92 5.23 -4.83
C VAL A 518 -19.08 5.68 -5.71
N LEU A 519 -19.93 4.73 -6.07
CA LEU A 519 -21.13 4.92 -6.88
C LEU A 519 -22.22 4.02 -6.30
N THR A 520 -23.32 4.58 -5.81
CA THR A 520 -24.40 3.79 -5.22
C THR A 520 -25.75 4.50 -5.33
N ARG A 521 -26.85 3.75 -5.24
CA ARG A 521 -28.18 4.34 -5.16
C ARG A 521 -28.54 4.56 -3.69
N LEU A 522 -28.86 5.81 -3.35
CA LEU A 522 -29.41 6.13 -2.05
C LEU A 522 -30.84 5.63 -1.95
N ALA A 523 -31.28 5.23 -0.76
CA ALA A 523 -32.61 4.70 -0.54
C ALA A 523 -33.73 5.72 -0.80
N GLU A 524 -33.40 7.01 -0.78
CA GLU A 524 -34.29 8.11 -1.19
C GLU A 524 -34.48 8.20 -2.72
N GLY A 525 -33.68 7.47 -3.51
CA GLY A 525 -33.83 7.35 -4.96
C GLY A 525 -32.62 7.81 -5.81
N PRO A 526 -31.98 8.96 -5.53
CA PRO A 526 -30.87 9.48 -6.33
C PRO A 526 -29.66 8.56 -6.35
N ILE A 527 -28.89 8.61 -7.44
CA ILE A 527 -27.57 7.99 -7.50
C ILE A 527 -26.55 8.95 -6.88
N PHE A 528 -25.84 8.46 -5.87
CA PHE A 528 -24.75 9.14 -5.20
C PHE A 528 -23.42 8.74 -5.83
N PHE A 529 -22.59 9.75 -6.08
CA PHE A 529 -21.22 9.59 -6.54
C PHE A 529 -20.30 10.41 -5.63
N ALA A 530 -19.21 9.80 -5.17
CA ALA A 530 -18.12 10.54 -4.54
C ALA A 530 -16.78 10.16 -5.16
N SER A 531 -15.95 11.18 -5.38
CA SER A 531 -14.62 11.04 -5.95
C SER A 531 -13.75 12.22 -5.56
N PHE A 532 -12.55 12.31 -6.15
CA PHE A 532 -11.55 13.32 -5.84
C PHE A 532 -11.31 14.23 -7.04
N GLY A 533 -11.11 15.53 -6.79
CA GLY A 533 -10.78 16.48 -7.84
C GLY A 533 -9.74 17.51 -7.40
N LYS A 534 -8.84 17.89 -8.32
CA LYS A 534 -7.88 18.98 -8.07
C LYS A 534 -8.54 20.36 -8.11
N SER A 535 -9.63 20.48 -8.87
CA SER A 535 -10.46 21.68 -8.96
C SER A 535 -11.89 21.22 -9.17
N VAL A 536 -12.74 21.46 -8.19
CA VAL A 536 -14.15 21.05 -8.14
C VAL A 536 -14.98 22.30 -7.96
N GLU A 537 -15.88 22.54 -8.91
CA GLU A 537 -16.83 23.66 -8.84
C GLU A 537 -18.07 23.26 -8.04
N PHE A 538 -18.48 24.12 -7.10
CA PHE A 538 -19.73 23.98 -6.34
C PHE A 538 -20.29 25.36 -5.98
N THR A 539 -21.60 25.45 -5.80
CA THR A 539 -22.30 26.72 -5.56
C THR A 539 -22.76 26.81 -4.11
N ASP A 540 -22.52 27.95 -3.46
CA ASP A 540 -22.99 28.20 -2.10
C ASP A 540 -24.44 28.71 -2.04
N SER A 541 -24.97 28.90 -0.83
CA SER A 541 -26.36 29.33 -0.63
C SER A 541 -26.62 30.79 -1.01
N SER A 542 -25.58 31.57 -1.38
CA SER A 542 -25.73 32.91 -1.99
C SER A 542 -25.81 32.86 -3.52
N GLY A 543 -25.62 31.68 -4.13
CA GLY A 543 -25.53 31.51 -5.57
C GLY A 543 -24.13 31.74 -6.15
N LYS A 544 -23.11 31.93 -5.30
CA LYS A 544 -21.73 32.11 -5.74
C LYS A 544 -21.04 30.77 -5.96
N THR A 545 -20.40 30.62 -7.13
CA THR A 545 -19.62 29.42 -7.46
C THR A 545 -18.20 29.53 -6.92
N HIS A 546 -17.74 28.44 -6.30
CA HIS A 546 -16.42 28.28 -5.68
C HIS A 546 -15.63 27.16 -6.34
N LYS A 547 -14.29 27.24 -6.31
CA LYS A 547 -13.37 26.20 -6.79
C LYS A 547 -12.60 25.59 -5.63
N GLY A 548 -13.03 24.42 -5.18
CA GLY A 548 -12.35 23.65 -4.13
C GLY A 548 -11.51 22.49 -4.66
N SER A 549 -10.93 21.72 -3.75
CA SER A 549 -10.16 20.52 -4.09
C SER A 549 -10.38 19.39 -3.08
N GLY A 550 -10.11 18.17 -3.50
CA GLY A 550 -10.25 16.95 -2.71
C GLY A 550 -11.57 16.22 -2.94
N LEU A 551 -11.98 15.47 -1.92
CA LEU A 551 -13.18 14.64 -1.89
C LEU A 551 -14.44 15.48 -2.06
N PHE A 552 -15.24 15.13 -3.06
CA PHE A 552 -16.52 15.78 -3.38
C PHE A 552 -17.64 14.77 -3.56
N ALA A 553 -18.88 15.25 -3.40
CA ALA A 553 -20.09 14.50 -3.65
C ALA A 553 -20.87 15.09 -4.84
N ALA A 554 -21.41 14.22 -5.68
CA ALA A 554 -22.34 14.54 -6.75
C ALA A 554 -23.59 13.65 -6.68
N LEU A 555 -24.72 14.17 -7.16
CA LEU A 555 -25.98 13.46 -7.24
C LEU A 555 -26.50 13.43 -8.68
N SER A 556 -27.13 12.33 -9.07
CA SER A 556 -27.96 12.22 -10.26
C SER A 556 -29.38 11.80 -9.86
N ASP A 557 -30.37 12.58 -10.28
CA ASP A 557 -31.80 12.30 -10.07
C ASP A 557 -32.44 11.59 -11.29
N ASP A 558 -31.70 11.43 -12.39
CA ASP A 558 -32.16 10.98 -13.71
C ASP A 558 -31.35 9.79 -14.26
N GLU A 559 -31.02 8.85 -13.38
CA GLU A 559 -30.38 7.57 -13.75
C GLU A 559 -28.99 7.70 -14.40
N GLY A 560 -28.25 8.75 -14.04
CA GLY A 560 -26.87 8.98 -14.44
C GLY A 560 -26.69 9.81 -15.71
N GLU A 561 -27.78 10.37 -16.26
CA GLU A 561 -27.71 11.23 -17.45
C GLU A 561 -27.17 12.63 -17.12
N THR A 562 -27.62 13.25 -16.02
CA THR A 562 -27.06 14.51 -15.51
C THR A 562 -26.54 14.38 -14.09
N TRP A 563 -25.54 15.19 -13.76
CA TRP A 563 -24.84 15.16 -12.49
C TRP A 563 -24.70 16.56 -11.90
N GLN A 564 -25.05 16.70 -10.63
CA GLN A 564 -24.89 17.94 -9.86
C GLN A 564 -23.84 17.73 -8.79
N VAL A 565 -22.69 18.39 -8.93
CA VAL A 565 -21.69 18.47 -7.85
C VAL A 565 -22.29 19.33 -6.74
N ARG A 566 -22.49 18.73 -5.57
CA ARG A 566 -23.18 19.39 -4.45
C ARG A 566 -22.22 20.20 -3.60
N ARG A 567 -21.11 19.57 -3.19
CA ARG A 567 -20.14 20.16 -2.25
C ARG A 567 -18.91 19.26 -2.10
N LEU A 568 -17.88 19.83 -1.48
CA LEU A 568 -16.81 19.06 -0.86
C LEU A 568 -17.31 18.32 0.40
N ILE A 569 -16.78 17.13 0.66
CA ILE A 569 -17.04 16.39 1.90
C ILE A 569 -16.01 16.82 2.94
N THR A 570 -16.39 17.80 3.75
CA THR A 570 -15.54 18.42 4.77
C THR A 570 -16.41 18.93 5.91
N ALA A 571 -15.84 18.97 7.12
CA ALA A 571 -16.46 19.61 8.28
C ALA A 571 -16.57 21.13 8.14
N GLY A 572 -15.90 21.71 7.14
CA GLY A 572 -15.77 23.15 6.96
C GLY A 572 -14.88 23.80 8.01
N GLY A 573 -14.86 25.13 8.01
CA GLY A 573 -14.10 25.93 8.96
C GLY A 573 -12.64 26.17 8.56
N PRO A 574 -11.83 26.72 9.49
CA PRO A 574 -10.47 27.17 9.21
C PRO A 574 -9.56 25.98 8.82
N PRO A 575 -8.51 26.23 8.02
CA PRO A 575 -7.53 25.21 7.66
C PRO A 575 -6.95 24.49 8.87
N ARG A 576 -7.02 23.15 8.88
CA ARG A 576 -6.46 22.29 9.93
C ARG A 576 -5.83 21.03 9.35
N ARG A 577 -4.79 20.54 10.03
CA ARG A 577 -4.10 19.31 9.62
C ARG A 577 -4.91 18.08 10.00
N VAL A 578 -5.01 17.13 9.08
CA VAL A 578 -5.70 15.85 9.25
C VAL A 578 -4.77 14.74 8.75
N ASP A 579 -4.71 13.62 9.48
CA ASP A 579 -3.96 12.44 9.05
C ASP A 579 -4.84 11.53 8.18
N GLY A 580 -4.59 11.49 6.88
CA GLY A 580 -5.31 10.61 5.95
C GLY A 580 -4.77 9.18 5.90
N GLY A 581 -3.61 8.90 6.52
CA GLY A 581 -2.98 7.58 6.52
C GLY A 581 -2.48 7.10 5.15
N GLY A 582 -1.73 6.00 5.15
CA GLY A 582 -1.27 5.29 3.94
C GLY A 582 -0.78 6.22 2.82
N ASN A 583 -1.26 5.97 1.61
CA ASN A 583 -0.95 6.77 0.43
C ASN A 583 -1.57 8.18 0.44
N THR A 584 -2.56 8.46 1.31
CA THR A 584 -3.17 9.79 1.45
C THR A 584 -2.22 10.75 2.16
N GLY A 585 -1.56 10.28 3.21
CA GLY A 585 -0.66 11.11 4.04
C GLY A 585 -1.39 12.24 4.79
N PRO A 586 -0.65 13.10 5.49
CA PRO A 586 -1.22 14.27 6.13
C PRO A 586 -1.69 15.30 5.09
N PHE A 587 -2.84 15.91 5.33
CA PHE A 587 -3.39 16.95 4.45
C PHE A 587 -4.04 18.08 5.26
N THR A 588 -4.28 19.22 4.59
CA THR A 588 -4.99 20.35 5.18
C THR A 588 -6.46 20.30 4.78
N MET A 589 -7.33 20.09 5.75
CA MET A 589 -8.77 20.19 5.57
C MET A 589 -9.22 21.62 5.86
N SER A 590 -10.08 22.16 5.00
CA SER A 590 -10.75 23.43 5.19
C SER A 590 -12.10 23.41 4.48
N ASP A 591 -12.74 24.56 4.49
CA ASP A 591 -13.86 24.89 3.61
C ASP A 591 -13.60 24.64 2.11
N MET A 592 -12.37 24.85 1.63
CA MET A 592 -12.00 24.76 0.21
C MET A 592 -11.17 23.51 -0.13
N SER A 593 -10.82 22.71 0.89
CA SER A 593 -9.90 21.59 0.77
C SER A 593 -10.42 20.40 1.57
N ALA A 594 -10.84 19.35 0.88
CA ALA A 594 -11.22 18.08 1.48
C ALA A 594 -10.09 17.06 1.33
N GLU A 595 -10.34 15.82 1.75
CA GLU A 595 -9.36 14.74 1.63
C GLU A 595 -8.89 14.58 0.17
N PRO A 596 -7.59 14.64 -0.14
CA PRO A 596 -7.12 14.77 -1.52
C PRO A 596 -7.13 13.45 -2.31
N ARG A 597 -7.08 12.32 -1.62
CA ARG A 597 -7.05 10.97 -2.18
C ARG A 597 -7.37 9.93 -1.12
N GLY A 598 -7.59 8.69 -1.53
CA GLY A 598 -7.91 7.57 -0.67
C GLY A 598 -8.73 6.53 -1.43
N TYR A 599 -8.84 5.32 -0.87
CA TYR A 599 -9.82 4.35 -1.34
C TYR A 599 -11.07 4.47 -0.49
N MET A 600 -12.24 4.44 -1.14
CA MET A 600 -13.50 4.67 -0.45
C MET A 600 -14.39 3.43 -0.42
N SER A 601 -15.21 3.34 0.62
CA SER A 601 -16.35 2.43 0.78
C SER A 601 -17.53 3.21 1.36
N ILE A 602 -18.75 2.77 1.05
CA ILE A 602 -19.98 3.45 1.45
C ILE A 602 -21.03 2.45 1.91
N HIS A 603 -21.74 2.79 2.97
CA HIS A 603 -22.96 2.09 3.38
C HIS A 603 -24.00 3.10 3.87
N GLN A 604 -25.27 2.95 3.48
CA GLN A 604 -26.35 3.76 3.99
C GLN A 604 -27.20 2.94 4.97
N THR A 605 -27.35 3.42 6.19
CA THR A 605 -28.15 2.77 7.23
C THR A 605 -29.66 3.01 7.00
N PRO A 606 -30.55 2.20 7.62
CA PRO A 606 -32.00 2.35 7.49
C PRO A 606 -32.55 3.71 7.96
N ASP A 607 -31.87 4.39 8.89
CA ASP A 607 -32.12 5.78 9.28
C ASP A 607 -31.56 6.80 8.25
N ARG A 608 -31.26 6.37 7.03
CA ARG A 608 -30.70 7.14 5.89
C ARG A 608 -29.42 7.92 6.15
N VAL A 609 -28.68 7.61 7.21
CA VAL A 609 -27.32 8.11 7.37
C VAL A 609 -26.40 7.40 6.38
N ILE A 610 -25.66 8.19 5.62
CA ILE A 610 -24.61 7.74 4.70
C ILE A 610 -23.31 7.68 5.48
N HIS A 611 -22.76 6.47 5.61
CA HIS A 611 -21.43 6.23 6.15
C HIS A 611 -20.45 6.08 4.99
N LEU A 612 -19.66 7.12 4.74
CA LEU A 612 -18.57 7.09 3.77
C LEU A 612 -17.25 6.95 4.52
N ILE A 613 -16.46 5.91 4.22
CA ILE A 613 -15.10 5.78 4.74
C ILE A 613 -14.08 5.91 3.62
N SER A 614 -12.97 6.59 3.89
CA SER A 614 -11.76 6.62 3.08
C SER A 614 -10.72 5.66 3.67
N SER A 615 -9.46 5.72 3.22
CA SER A 615 -8.37 4.86 3.74
C SER A 615 -8.17 4.93 5.27
N LYS A 616 -8.58 6.03 5.92
CA LYS A 616 -8.42 6.21 7.38
C LYS A 616 -9.57 6.95 8.06
N GLN A 617 -10.37 7.72 7.30
CA GLN A 617 -11.40 8.60 7.84
C GLN A 617 -12.80 8.09 7.56
N GLN A 618 -13.72 8.35 8.48
CA GLN A 618 -15.15 8.19 8.31
C GLN A 618 -15.85 9.55 8.30
N TYR A 619 -16.83 9.67 7.42
CA TYR A 619 -17.78 10.77 7.33
C TYR A 619 -19.20 10.21 7.41
N ARG A 620 -20.06 10.86 8.19
CA ARG A 620 -21.47 10.51 8.33
C ARG A 620 -22.30 11.71 7.93
N PHE A 621 -23.25 11.53 7.04
CA PHE A 621 -24.13 12.63 6.60
C PHE A 621 -25.40 12.10 5.98
N ASN A 622 -26.40 12.95 5.75
CA ASN A 622 -27.64 12.54 5.09
C ASN A 622 -27.88 13.30 3.78
N LEU A 623 -28.90 12.89 3.02
CA LEU A 623 -29.26 13.54 1.76
C LEU A 623 -29.67 15.00 1.96
N ALA A 624 -30.32 15.35 3.08
CA ALA A 624 -30.68 16.74 3.40
C ALA A 624 -29.44 17.66 3.44
N TRP A 625 -28.33 17.20 4.04
CA TRP A 625 -27.06 17.93 4.05
C TRP A 625 -26.40 18.04 2.68
N LEU A 626 -26.51 17.00 1.84
CA LEU A 626 -26.02 17.05 0.45
C LEU A 626 -26.83 18.02 -0.42
N ARG A 627 -28.15 18.12 -0.21
CA ARG A 627 -29.02 19.04 -0.97
C ARG A 627 -28.94 20.46 -0.45
N GLN A 628 -28.59 20.66 0.82
CA GLN A 628 -28.36 21.99 1.37
C GLN A 628 -27.10 22.59 0.74
N ALA A 629 -27.27 23.72 0.06
CA ALA A 629 -26.13 24.51 -0.43
C ALA A 629 -25.24 24.91 0.76
N PRO A 630 -23.91 24.79 0.65
CA PRO A 630 -23.00 25.22 1.71
C PRO A 630 -23.20 26.71 2.01
N PRO A 631 -22.97 27.16 3.26
CA PRO A 631 -23.19 28.55 3.64
C PRO A 631 -22.33 29.52 2.82
N PRO A 632 -22.76 30.79 2.64
CA PRO A 632 -21.99 31.79 1.91
C PRO A 632 -20.66 32.02 2.60
N ARG A 633 -19.63 32.28 1.82
CA ARG A 633 -18.29 32.53 2.36
C ARG A 633 -17.96 34.00 2.29
N ALA A 634 -17.43 34.55 3.39
CA ALA A 634 -16.86 35.89 3.38
C ALA A 634 -15.75 35.92 2.33
N ASP A 635 -15.77 36.94 1.47
CA ASP A 635 -14.71 37.17 0.52
C ASP A 635 -13.40 37.33 1.29
N ALA A 636 -12.52 36.34 1.21
CA ALA A 636 -11.11 36.59 1.43
C ALA A 636 -10.72 37.63 0.37
N ALA A 637 -10.57 38.87 0.82
CA ALA A 637 -10.54 40.06 0.00
C ALA A 637 -9.80 39.86 -1.34
N ALA A 638 -10.50 40.19 -2.42
CA ALA A 638 -9.85 40.59 -3.65
C ALA A 638 -9.05 41.86 -3.38
N SER A 639 -7.72 41.74 -3.25
CA SER A 639 -6.77 42.75 -3.71
C SER A 639 -5.35 42.23 -3.58
N GLN A 640 -4.78 41.83 -4.71
CA GLN A 640 -3.52 42.41 -5.17
C GLN A 640 -3.42 42.12 -6.67
N GLU A 641 -3.92 43.07 -7.46
CA GLU A 641 -3.38 43.31 -8.78
C GLU A 641 -1.84 43.34 -8.67
N ARG A 642 -1.17 42.63 -9.59
CA ARG A 642 0.27 42.79 -9.79
C ARG A 642 0.55 44.25 -10.15
N PRO A 643 1.35 45.00 -9.38
CA PRO A 643 1.94 46.23 -9.90
C PRO A 643 3.02 45.85 -10.92
N ALA A 644 3.11 46.67 -11.97
CA ALA A 644 4.07 46.52 -13.06
C ALA A 644 5.53 46.51 -12.55
N ASP A 645 6.37 45.87 -13.36
CA ASP A 645 7.81 45.72 -13.17
C ASP A 645 8.48 47.09 -13.01
N ALA A 646 8.92 47.41 -11.79
CA ALA A 646 9.74 48.59 -11.50
C ALA A 646 11.18 48.13 -11.25
N SER A 647 11.96 48.07 -12.32
CA SER A 647 13.41 48.06 -12.27
C SER A 647 13.94 49.48 -12.00
N ALA A 648 14.43 49.76 -10.79
CA ALA A 648 15.56 50.66 -10.51
C ALA A 648 15.67 50.97 -9.01
N GLY A 649 16.89 50.88 -8.47
CA GLY A 649 17.29 51.58 -7.23
C GLY A 649 17.27 50.76 -5.94
N ALA A 650 17.99 49.64 -5.85
CA ALA A 650 18.28 49.04 -4.54
C ALA A 650 19.69 49.44 -4.06
N LYS A 651 19.77 50.20 -2.95
CA LYS A 651 21.03 50.50 -2.25
C LYS A 651 21.66 49.21 -1.65
N PRO A 652 22.99 49.14 -1.49
CA PRO A 652 23.65 48.04 -0.78
C PRO A 652 23.22 47.98 0.70
N LEU A 653 23.13 46.75 1.22
CA LEU A 653 22.72 46.44 2.60
C LEU A 653 23.71 46.98 3.65
N PRO A 654 23.24 47.38 4.84
CA PRO A 654 24.05 47.28 6.05
C PRO A 654 24.22 45.80 6.41
N ALA A 655 25.43 45.38 6.75
CA ALA A 655 25.70 44.06 7.28
C ALA A 655 24.94 43.87 8.60
N LYS A 656 23.92 43.01 8.64
CA LYS A 656 23.47 42.43 9.91
C LYS A 656 24.68 41.68 10.48
N LYS A 657 25.18 42.10 11.64
CA LYS A 657 26.42 41.59 12.26
C LYS A 657 26.26 40.19 12.90
N ASP A 658 25.03 39.73 13.11
CA ASP A 658 24.76 38.53 13.90
C ASP A 658 24.03 37.44 13.08
N LEU A 659 24.75 36.80 12.16
CA LEU A 659 24.31 35.51 11.61
C LEU A 659 24.68 34.41 12.61
N THR A 660 23.76 33.49 12.89
CA THR A 660 24.06 32.27 13.63
C THR A 660 24.91 31.37 12.75
N VAL A 661 26.17 31.15 13.15
CA VAL A 661 27.07 30.27 12.42
C VAL A 661 26.81 28.84 12.86
N VAL A 662 26.53 27.97 11.89
CA VAL A 662 26.15 26.56 12.14
C VAL A 662 27.16 25.57 11.62
N TYR A 663 28.10 26.06 10.82
CA TYR A 663 29.27 25.33 10.41
C TYR A 663 30.42 26.30 10.19
N ARG A 664 31.56 26.05 10.84
CA ARG A 664 32.84 26.62 10.41
C ARG A 664 33.84 25.51 10.21
N ALA A 665 34.54 25.56 9.09
CA ALA A 665 35.44 24.51 8.73
C ALA A 665 36.73 24.49 9.59
N ASP A 666 37.07 25.61 10.24
CA ASP A 666 38.14 25.71 11.27
C ASP A 666 37.75 25.13 12.64
N GLN A 667 36.45 24.87 12.87
CA GLN A 667 35.89 24.33 14.12
C GLN A 667 35.26 22.94 13.95
N ALA A 668 35.28 22.38 12.74
CA ALA A 668 34.70 21.08 12.43
C ALA A 668 35.57 19.94 12.99
N PRO A 669 35.01 18.97 13.75
CA PRO A 669 35.75 17.82 14.24
C PRO A 669 36.40 17.00 13.10
N THR A 670 37.64 16.53 13.29
CA THR A 670 38.35 15.66 12.32
C THR A 670 37.61 14.35 11.99
N LYS A 671 36.63 13.96 12.83
CA LYS A 671 35.61 12.96 12.54
C LYS A 671 34.27 13.48 13.02
N THR A 672 33.48 14.04 12.12
CA THR A 672 32.07 14.32 12.40
C THR A 672 31.26 13.40 11.49
N ARG A 673 30.39 12.55 12.06
CA ARG A 673 29.22 12.02 11.34
C ARG A 673 28.28 13.21 11.15
N LEU A 674 28.51 13.98 10.10
CA LEU A 674 27.54 14.96 9.66
C LEU A 674 26.34 14.16 9.11
N ALA A 675 25.11 14.47 9.51
CA ALA A 675 23.94 13.71 9.10
C ALA A 675 23.61 13.95 7.60
N TRP A 676 24.36 13.31 6.72
CA TRP A 676 24.17 13.38 5.27
C TRP A 676 23.19 12.30 4.78
N ARG A 677 22.25 12.68 3.92
CA ARG A 677 21.49 11.71 3.12
C ARG A 677 21.99 11.72 1.68
N PHE A 678 22.29 10.53 1.19
CA PHE A 678 22.76 10.26 -0.16
C PHE A 678 21.63 9.65 -0.98
N SER A 679 21.52 10.04 -2.25
CA SER A 679 20.60 9.39 -3.20
C SER A 679 21.31 9.14 -4.53
N GLY A 680 21.06 7.95 -5.11
CA GLY A 680 21.79 7.41 -6.26
C GLY A 680 22.41 6.05 -5.97
N SER A 681 22.62 5.20 -6.98
CA SER A 681 23.20 3.87 -6.80
C SER A 681 24.68 3.95 -6.36
N GLY A 682 25.03 3.31 -5.24
CA GLY A 682 26.42 3.10 -4.81
C GLY A 682 27.07 4.22 -3.99
N THR A 683 26.32 5.27 -3.62
CA THR A 683 26.84 6.42 -2.87
C THR A 683 26.77 6.20 -1.36
N THR A 684 27.91 6.30 -0.67
CA THR A 684 28.04 6.27 0.81
C THR A 684 28.83 7.49 1.28
N GLU A 685 28.62 7.93 2.52
CA GLU A 685 29.28 9.11 3.13
C GLU A 685 30.81 9.10 2.93
N ASP A 686 31.44 7.96 3.22
CA ASP A 686 32.89 7.75 3.13
C ASP A 686 33.48 7.93 1.71
N LYS A 687 32.64 7.89 0.67
CA LYS A 687 33.07 8.02 -0.74
C LYS A 687 32.88 9.42 -1.30
N ALA A 688 31.90 10.18 -0.81
CA ALA A 688 31.46 11.43 -1.42
C ALA A 688 31.82 12.69 -0.62
N VAL A 689 32.12 12.57 0.68
CA VAL A 689 32.41 13.72 1.56
C VAL A 689 33.77 13.53 2.23
N ARG A 690 34.63 14.54 2.17
CA ARG A 690 35.95 14.56 2.83
C ARG A 690 36.13 15.87 3.60
N LEU A 691 36.67 15.77 4.81
CA LEU A 691 37.10 16.93 5.60
C LEU A 691 38.63 16.96 5.59
N GLU A 692 39.22 17.87 4.83
CA GLU A 692 40.68 17.99 4.68
C GLU A 692 41.11 19.45 4.88
N GLY A 693 42.14 19.68 5.69
CA GLY A 693 42.69 21.03 5.93
C GLY A 693 41.69 22.04 6.51
N GLY A 694 40.70 21.58 7.29
CA GLY A 694 39.63 22.45 7.80
C GLY A 694 38.74 22.98 6.68
N ARG A 695 38.45 22.17 5.65
CA ARG A 695 37.45 22.42 4.61
C ARG A 695 36.64 21.16 4.34
N LEU A 696 35.34 21.35 4.14
CA LEU A 696 34.43 20.28 3.72
C LEU A 696 34.41 20.23 2.19
N THR A 697 34.90 19.13 1.64
CA THR A 697 34.89 18.83 0.21
C THR A 697 33.84 17.78 -0.07
N VAL A 698 32.99 18.02 -1.06
CA VAL A 698 32.01 17.04 -1.52
C VAL A 698 32.23 16.80 -3.00
N THR A 699 32.36 15.53 -3.37
CA THR A 699 32.53 15.06 -4.75
C THR A 699 31.37 14.14 -5.09
N THR A 700 30.63 14.49 -6.14
CA THR A 700 29.50 13.68 -6.64
C THR A 700 29.74 13.28 -8.08
N GLY A 701 29.47 12.01 -8.41
CA GLY A 701 29.47 11.51 -9.78
C GLY A 701 28.11 11.69 -10.49
N PRO A 702 28.02 11.29 -11.76
CA PRO A 702 26.80 11.35 -12.58
C PRO A 702 25.54 10.83 -11.86
N GLY A 703 24.48 11.65 -11.81
CA GLY A 703 23.20 11.24 -11.22
C GLY A 703 23.17 11.15 -9.69
N GLN A 704 24.28 11.40 -9.01
CA GLN A 704 24.37 11.37 -7.55
C GLN A 704 23.90 12.70 -6.94
N ARG A 705 23.27 12.62 -5.77
CA ARG A 705 22.90 13.79 -4.96
C ARG A 705 23.22 13.57 -3.50
N VAL A 706 23.64 14.65 -2.87
CA VAL A 706 23.99 14.73 -1.45
C VAL A 706 23.21 15.88 -0.84
N ARG A 707 22.52 15.59 0.27
CA ARG A 707 21.80 16.58 1.06
C ARG A 707 22.28 16.47 2.50
N TRP A 708 22.67 17.59 3.09
CA TRP A 708 22.94 17.63 4.52
C TRP A 708 21.62 17.85 5.25
N ILE A 709 21.39 17.07 6.29
CA ILE A 709 20.17 17.06 7.08
C ILE A 709 20.53 17.30 8.54
N ASP A 710 19.69 18.03 9.27
CA ASP A 710 19.82 18.15 10.72
C ASP A 710 19.25 16.89 11.39
N ASP A 711 19.83 16.42 12.50
CA ASP A 711 19.50 15.14 13.13
C ASP A 711 18.03 15.03 13.63
N ARG A 712 17.29 16.15 13.60
CA ARG A 712 15.89 16.25 14.03
C ARG A 712 14.92 16.73 12.94
N ALA A 713 15.37 17.09 11.74
CA ALA A 713 14.49 17.61 10.68
C ALA A 713 15.12 17.48 9.28
N ASP A 714 14.29 17.24 8.25
CA ASP A 714 14.73 17.17 6.84
C ASP A 714 15.23 18.51 6.24
N SER A 715 15.49 19.54 7.07
CA SER A 715 15.87 20.90 6.67
C SER A 715 16.92 21.50 7.63
N PHE A 716 17.73 22.46 7.17
CA PHE A 716 18.79 23.13 7.94
C PHE A 716 18.28 24.00 9.09
N GLY A 717 17.00 24.35 9.05
CA GLY A 717 16.35 25.13 10.08
C GLY A 717 14.99 25.61 9.58
N SER A 718 14.10 25.87 10.54
CA SER A 718 12.78 26.45 10.28
C SER A 718 12.79 27.91 10.70
N ALA A 719 12.80 28.84 9.74
CA ALA A 719 12.37 30.21 9.99
C ALA A 719 10.87 30.24 10.31
N LYS A 720 10.41 31.29 11.00
CA LYS A 720 8.97 31.50 11.17
C LYS A 720 8.34 31.71 9.79
N ALA A 721 7.33 30.89 9.45
CA ALA A 721 6.74 30.84 8.12
C ALA A 721 6.13 32.17 7.62
N ASP A 722 5.86 33.11 8.54
CA ASP A 722 5.27 34.44 8.31
C ASP A 722 6.32 35.57 8.18
N LYS A 723 7.63 35.26 8.21
CA LYS A 723 8.71 36.24 8.13
C LYS A 723 9.68 35.94 6.99
N GLY A 724 10.34 36.99 6.52
CA GLY A 724 11.53 36.85 5.67
C GLY A 724 12.74 36.35 6.46
N HIS A 725 13.70 35.74 5.77
CA HIS A 725 14.92 35.13 6.32
C HIS A 725 16.11 35.29 5.37
N THR A 726 17.32 35.15 5.92
CA THR A 726 18.57 35.33 5.17
C THR A 726 19.50 34.14 5.41
N VAL A 727 20.03 33.60 4.31
CA VAL A 727 21.01 32.52 4.32
C VAL A 727 22.31 33.01 3.71
N GLU A 728 23.44 32.73 4.35
CA GLU A 728 24.78 33.06 3.87
C GLU A 728 25.68 31.82 3.84
N ILE A 729 26.42 31.66 2.75
CA ILE A 729 27.36 30.56 2.58
C ILE A 729 28.69 31.08 2.02
N VAL A 730 29.79 30.62 2.61
CA VAL A 730 31.14 30.83 2.09
C VAL A 730 31.52 29.59 1.29
N LEU A 731 31.53 29.76 -0.03
CA LEU A 731 31.61 28.66 -0.99
C LEU A 731 32.71 28.93 -2.02
N ARG A 732 33.48 27.88 -2.34
CA ARG A 732 34.33 27.80 -3.53
C ARG A 732 33.88 26.63 -4.40
N VAL A 733 33.54 26.89 -5.66
CA VAL A 733 33.14 25.87 -6.64
C VAL A 733 34.30 25.63 -7.59
N SER A 734 35.20 24.72 -7.21
CA SER A 734 36.45 24.44 -7.94
C SER A 734 36.23 23.69 -9.26
N ARG A 735 35.17 22.89 -9.36
CA ARG A 735 34.77 22.20 -10.59
C ARG A 735 33.26 22.02 -10.66
N SER A 736 32.68 22.35 -11.82
CA SER A 736 31.27 22.14 -12.17
C SER A 736 31.24 21.86 -13.66
N THR A 737 30.84 20.65 -14.06
CA THR A 737 30.91 20.21 -15.46
C THR A 737 29.66 20.58 -16.26
N SER A 738 28.57 21.00 -15.59
CA SER A 738 27.40 21.58 -16.22
C SER A 738 27.39 23.10 -16.24
N GLN A 739 26.82 23.65 -17.31
CA GLN A 739 26.58 25.08 -17.47
C GLN A 739 25.34 25.59 -16.71
N THR A 740 24.49 24.67 -16.25
CA THR A 740 23.25 24.99 -15.52
C THR A 740 23.13 24.29 -14.17
N ARG A 741 23.98 23.28 -13.95
CA ARG A 741 24.21 22.40 -12.78
C ARG A 741 25.29 22.93 -11.86
N GLY A 742 25.11 22.99 -10.55
CA GLY A 742 26.14 23.43 -9.61
C GLY A 742 25.75 23.18 -8.15
N VAL A 743 26.16 24.07 -7.24
CA VAL A 743 25.77 24.04 -5.82
C VAL A 743 24.44 24.77 -5.64
N ASP A 744 23.44 24.09 -5.08
CA ASP A 744 22.10 24.64 -4.90
C ASP A 744 21.90 25.19 -3.48
N LEU A 745 21.57 26.48 -3.40
CA LEU A 745 21.11 27.13 -2.17
C LEU A 745 19.62 27.41 -2.30
N GLU A 746 18.81 26.72 -1.51
CA GLU A 746 17.35 26.76 -1.58
C GLU A 746 16.74 27.22 -0.26
N THR A 747 15.68 28.01 -0.35
CA THR A 747 14.89 28.38 0.81
C THR A 747 13.42 28.58 0.48
N VAL A 748 12.54 28.28 1.44
CA VAL A 748 11.09 28.18 1.22
C VAL A 748 10.35 29.14 2.16
N VAL A 749 9.51 30.00 1.61
CA VAL A 749 8.61 30.90 2.34
C VAL A 749 7.15 30.47 2.18
N ALA A 750 6.27 30.94 3.07
CA ALA A 750 4.84 30.81 2.85
C ALA A 750 4.42 31.65 1.64
N GLY A 751 3.49 31.14 0.84
CA GLY A 751 2.83 31.87 -0.24
C GLY A 751 1.32 31.68 -0.19
N PRO A 752 0.55 32.57 -0.83
CA PRO A 752 -0.91 32.54 -0.82
C PRO A 752 -1.52 31.24 -1.38
N ASP A 753 -0.81 30.55 -2.28
CA ASP A 753 -1.23 29.30 -2.93
C ASP A 753 -0.43 28.07 -2.46
N GLY A 754 0.30 28.18 -1.34
CA GLY A 754 1.22 27.18 -0.83
C GLY A 754 2.68 27.64 -0.79
N PRO A 755 3.61 26.76 -0.40
CA PRO A 755 5.02 27.12 -0.20
C PRO A 755 5.67 27.61 -1.51
N ARG A 756 6.45 28.68 -1.40
CA ARG A 756 7.22 29.24 -2.52
C ARG A 756 8.70 29.07 -2.26
N ARG A 757 9.44 28.60 -3.26
CA ARG A 757 10.88 28.35 -3.19
C ARG A 757 11.68 29.42 -3.91
N SER A 758 12.78 29.82 -3.30
CA SER A 758 13.85 30.64 -3.86
C SER A 758 15.08 29.76 -3.95
N MET A 759 15.62 29.56 -5.14
CA MET A 759 16.78 28.69 -5.33
C MET A 759 17.76 29.31 -6.32
N ILE A 760 19.02 29.39 -5.88
CA ILE A 760 20.15 29.73 -6.75
C ILE A 760 21.04 28.51 -6.95
N THR A 761 21.66 28.46 -8.11
CA THR A 761 22.69 27.48 -8.44
C THR A 761 23.99 28.20 -8.75
N VAL A 762 25.07 27.82 -8.06
CA VAL A 762 26.41 28.37 -8.25
C VAL A 762 27.25 27.38 -9.04
N THR A 763 27.67 27.75 -10.25
CA THR A 763 28.60 26.98 -11.08
C THR A 763 30.02 27.55 -10.96
N THR A 764 31.00 27.00 -11.66
CA THR A 764 32.37 27.56 -11.71
C THR A 764 32.41 28.98 -12.26
N ASN A 765 31.49 29.34 -13.17
CA ASN A 765 31.52 30.60 -13.91
C ASN A 765 30.24 31.42 -13.90
N ALA A 766 29.20 30.98 -13.17
CA ALA A 766 27.92 31.67 -13.13
C ALA A 766 27.18 31.48 -11.80
N VAL A 767 26.25 32.39 -11.53
CA VAL A 767 25.17 32.22 -10.55
C VAL A 767 23.85 32.27 -11.31
N LEU A 768 23.04 31.25 -11.15
CA LEU A 768 21.77 31.07 -11.87
C LEU A 768 20.60 31.07 -10.89
N TRP A 769 19.44 31.54 -11.35
CA TRP A 769 18.19 31.46 -10.62
C TRP A 769 17.32 30.33 -11.18
N LEU A 770 16.88 29.40 -10.31
CA LEU A 770 15.96 28.35 -10.74
C LEU A 770 14.53 28.90 -10.84
N ASP A 771 14.09 29.08 -12.08
CA ASP A 771 12.69 29.20 -12.47
C ASP A 771 12.27 27.99 -13.35
N LYS A 772 11.55 28.21 -14.47
CA LYS A 772 11.27 27.13 -15.44
C LYS A 772 12.51 26.72 -16.28
N LYS A 773 13.57 27.55 -16.40
CA LYS A 773 14.68 27.38 -17.35
C LYS A 773 16.09 27.79 -16.88
N PHE A 774 16.39 27.92 -15.58
CA PHE A 774 17.74 28.31 -15.08
C PHE A 774 18.27 29.61 -15.70
N ALA A 775 17.64 30.73 -15.37
CA ALA A 775 18.05 32.03 -15.89
C ALA A 775 19.33 32.53 -15.20
N PRO A 776 20.35 33.02 -15.94
CA PRO A 776 21.54 33.59 -15.33
C PRO A 776 21.22 34.87 -14.54
N LEU A 777 21.77 34.96 -13.33
CA LEU A 777 21.86 36.20 -12.56
C LEU A 777 23.17 36.93 -12.84
N ALA A 778 24.26 36.17 -12.95
CA ALA A 778 25.58 36.68 -13.36
C ALA A 778 26.39 35.57 -14.03
N THR A 779 27.14 35.91 -15.07
CA THR A 779 28.01 35.00 -15.85
C THR A 779 29.43 35.58 -15.93
N GLY A 780 30.41 34.75 -16.31
CA GLY A 780 31.81 35.17 -16.39
C GLY A 780 32.43 35.42 -15.00
N LEU A 781 31.85 34.83 -13.96
CA LEU A 781 32.39 34.86 -12.61
C LEU A 781 33.59 33.90 -12.52
N ASP A 782 34.47 34.14 -11.56
CA ASP A 782 35.48 33.17 -11.15
C ASP A 782 35.09 32.65 -9.77
N ASN A 783 34.34 31.55 -9.72
CA ASN A 783 33.93 30.94 -8.45
C ASN A 783 34.90 29.81 -8.02
N GLY A 784 35.94 29.54 -8.81
CA GLY A 784 36.85 28.41 -8.62
C GLY A 784 38.19 28.78 -7.98
N SER A 785 38.68 30.01 -8.17
CA SER A 785 40.00 30.43 -7.67
C SER A 785 40.04 30.81 -6.19
N ALA A 786 38.92 31.29 -5.63
CA ALA A 786 38.85 31.81 -4.27
C ALA A 786 37.51 31.47 -3.59
N ASP A 787 37.43 31.73 -2.28
CA ASP A 787 36.18 31.62 -1.53
C ASP A 787 35.33 32.86 -1.75
N HIS A 788 34.05 32.65 -1.99
CA HIS A 788 33.08 33.72 -2.19
C HIS A 788 31.94 33.61 -1.19
N VAL A 789 31.46 34.76 -0.74
CA VAL A 789 30.32 34.85 0.18
C VAL A 789 29.05 35.02 -0.65
N TYR A 790 28.20 34.01 -0.68
CA TYR A 790 26.88 34.08 -1.31
C TYR A 790 25.80 34.30 -0.27
N ARG A 791 24.92 35.27 -0.52
CA ARG A 791 23.80 35.57 0.38
C ARG A 791 22.49 35.54 -0.40
N LEU A 792 21.54 34.76 0.09
CA LEU A 792 20.16 34.70 -0.37
C LEU A 792 19.25 35.26 0.73
N ALA A 793 18.75 36.48 0.54
CA ALA A 793 17.80 37.11 1.45
C ALA A 793 16.40 37.06 0.82
N VAL A 794 15.40 36.57 1.54
CA VAL A 794 14.02 36.45 1.06
C VAL A 794 13.10 37.15 2.05
N ASP A 795 12.21 38.02 1.58
CA ASP A 795 11.20 38.63 2.44
C ASP A 795 9.96 37.74 2.61
N ALA A 796 9.05 38.13 3.51
CA ALA A 796 7.82 37.39 3.79
C ALA A 796 6.86 37.29 2.58
N THR A 797 7.05 38.11 1.54
CA THR A 797 6.24 38.08 0.31
C THR A 797 6.80 37.13 -0.76
N GLY A 798 8.02 36.63 -0.53
CA GLY A 798 8.75 35.79 -1.48
C GLY A 798 9.56 36.59 -2.50
N ARG A 799 9.86 37.86 -2.24
CA ARG A 799 10.87 38.59 -3.01
C ARG A 799 12.26 38.23 -2.49
N ALA A 800 13.19 37.94 -3.37
CA ALA A 800 14.51 37.42 -3.05
C ALA A 800 15.63 38.27 -3.65
N TRP A 801 16.66 38.56 -2.85
CA TRP A 801 17.88 39.28 -3.23
C TRP A 801 19.07 38.33 -3.14
N VAL A 802 19.87 38.29 -4.20
CA VAL A 802 21.04 37.42 -4.32
C VAL A 802 22.30 38.26 -4.37
N TYR A 803 23.24 38.01 -3.48
CA TYR A 803 24.52 38.72 -3.41
C TYR A 803 25.70 37.75 -3.55
N ARG A 804 26.81 38.25 -4.08
CA ARG A 804 28.14 37.64 -4.03
C ARG A 804 29.15 38.68 -3.56
N ASP A 805 29.90 38.37 -2.51
CA ASP A 805 30.90 39.26 -1.89
C ASP A 805 30.35 40.66 -1.59
N GLY A 806 29.10 40.71 -1.10
CA GLY A 806 28.38 41.96 -0.81
C GLY A 806 27.82 42.70 -2.04
N LYS A 807 28.14 42.29 -3.27
CA LYS A 807 27.58 42.87 -4.49
C LYS A 807 26.26 42.18 -4.87
N LEU A 808 25.21 42.96 -5.10
CA LEU A 808 23.92 42.47 -5.56
C LEU A 808 24.06 41.90 -6.99
N LEU A 809 23.71 40.63 -7.17
CA LEU A 809 23.66 39.96 -8.47
C LEU A 809 22.28 40.07 -9.11
N GLY A 810 21.21 40.11 -8.31
CA GLY A 810 19.86 40.32 -8.83
C GLY A 810 18.76 40.15 -7.80
N VAL A 811 17.55 40.55 -8.20
CA VAL A 811 16.31 40.41 -7.42
C VAL A 811 15.32 39.57 -8.22
N ARG A 812 14.68 38.59 -7.57
CA ARG A 812 13.75 37.63 -8.19
C ARG A 812 12.59 37.31 -7.26
N TRP A 813 11.52 36.75 -7.81
CA TRP A 813 10.40 36.24 -7.03
C TRP A 813 10.51 34.72 -6.85
N ALA A 814 10.24 34.26 -5.63
CA ALA A 814 10.11 32.85 -5.29
C ALA A 814 9.01 32.19 -6.13
N ALA A 815 9.31 31.02 -6.68
CA ALA A 815 8.39 30.27 -7.52
C ALA A 815 7.57 29.29 -6.66
N ALA A 816 6.35 28.96 -7.10
CA ALA A 816 5.59 27.88 -6.48
C ALA A 816 6.42 26.58 -6.50
N THR A 817 6.54 25.91 -5.34
CA THR A 817 7.27 24.65 -5.27
C THR A 817 6.45 23.51 -5.88
N ARG A 818 7.14 22.59 -6.58
CA ARG A 818 6.59 21.28 -6.98
C ARG A 818 7.15 20.15 -6.13
N ASP A 819 8.03 20.47 -5.18
CA ASP A 819 8.59 19.50 -4.26
C ASP A 819 7.53 19.19 -3.18
N PRO A 820 7.00 17.96 -3.11
CA PRO A 820 5.99 17.59 -2.13
C PRO A 820 6.53 17.58 -0.69
N LEU A 821 7.86 17.67 -0.50
CA LEU A 821 8.52 17.72 0.80
C LEU A 821 8.77 19.14 1.30
N ALA A 822 8.66 20.16 0.44
CA ALA A 822 8.96 21.54 0.80
C ALA A 822 7.85 22.16 1.67
N GLN A 823 8.19 22.56 2.90
CA GLN A 823 7.32 23.27 3.83
C GLN A 823 7.79 24.73 4.00
N ALA A 824 6.85 25.63 4.30
CA ALA A 824 7.17 27.03 4.55
C ALA A 824 8.10 27.19 5.77
N GLY A 825 9.10 28.07 5.64
CA GLY A 825 10.10 28.32 6.68
C GLY A 825 11.33 27.40 6.58
N GLN A 826 11.32 26.36 5.74
CA GLN A 826 12.46 25.47 5.61
C GLN A 826 13.55 26.05 4.71
N THR A 827 14.80 25.90 5.16
CA THR A 827 16.00 26.19 4.36
C THR A 827 16.73 24.90 4.02
N TYR A 828 17.20 24.80 2.77
CA TYR A 828 17.89 23.63 2.22
C TYR A 828 19.19 24.06 1.55
N ILE A 829 20.26 23.31 1.81
CA ILE A 829 21.48 23.33 1.02
C ILE A 829 21.64 21.94 0.42
N GLN A 830 21.69 21.88 -0.90
CA GLN A 830 21.74 20.63 -1.65
C GLN A 830 22.87 20.66 -2.66
N TRP A 831 23.44 19.48 -2.90
CA TRP A 831 24.53 19.29 -3.83
C TRP A 831 24.28 18.10 -4.75
N GLY A 832 24.69 18.22 -6.01
CA GLY A 832 24.61 17.15 -7.00
C GLY A 832 23.57 17.41 -8.09
N GLU A 833 23.97 17.16 -9.34
CA GLU A 833 23.30 17.69 -10.53
C GLU A 833 21.99 16.98 -10.93
N GLY A 834 21.54 15.97 -10.19
CA GLY A 834 20.42 15.15 -10.63
C GLY A 834 20.72 14.36 -11.90
N ALA A 835 19.67 13.85 -12.56
CA ALA A 835 19.74 12.79 -13.58
C ALA A 835 20.51 13.10 -14.89
N GLY A 836 21.27 14.19 -14.96
CA GLY A 836 22.23 14.45 -16.04
C GLY A 836 23.65 14.14 -15.55
N GLY A 837 24.39 13.29 -16.26
CA GLY A 837 25.76 12.94 -15.89
C GLY A 837 26.69 14.17 -15.86
N SER A 838 27.61 14.21 -14.90
CA SER A 838 27.65 15.26 -13.86
C SER A 838 28.76 15.10 -12.81
N GLU A 839 29.97 15.66 -12.95
CA GLU A 839 30.99 15.74 -11.87
C GLU A 839 31.12 17.16 -11.30
N ALA A 840 31.02 17.32 -9.98
CA ALA A 840 31.26 18.59 -9.28
C ALA A 840 32.17 18.40 -8.07
N ASP A 841 33.16 19.29 -7.94
CA ASP A 841 34.08 19.39 -6.79
C ASP A 841 34.00 20.81 -6.22
N PHE A 842 33.65 20.92 -4.95
CA PHE A 842 33.55 22.22 -4.27
C PHE A 842 33.99 22.10 -2.81
N GLY A 843 34.51 23.21 -2.29
CA GLY A 843 34.98 23.33 -0.91
C GLY A 843 34.20 24.39 -0.15
N ILE A 844 33.64 24.02 1.01
CA ILE A 844 32.88 24.93 1.88
C ILE A 844 33.77 25.40 3.03
N GLY A 845 33.91 26.72 3.17
CA GLY A 845 34.67 27.37 4.25
C GLY A 845 33.83 27.60 5.52
N SER A 846 32.60 28.08 5.37
CA SER A 846 31.64 28.25 6.48
C SER A 846 30.21 28.40 5.98
N ILE A 847 29.24 28.12 6.86
CA ILE A 847 27.79 28.31 6.62
C ILE A 847 27.21 29.06 7.82
N ALA A 848 26.47 30.14 7.55
CA ALA A 848 25.82 30.95 8.58
C ALA A 848 24.40 31.38 8.15
N TRP A 849 23.46 31.45 9.08
CA TRP A 849 22.08 31.87 8.79
C TRP A 849 21.49 32.80 9.84
N ASP A 850 20.50 33.59 9.44
CA ASP A 850 19.59 34.30 10.35
C ASP A 850 18.14 33.90 10.02
N LEU A 851 17.56 33.10 10.92
CA LEU A 851 16.17 32.62 10.87
C LEU A 851 15.23 33.43 11.81
N SER A 852 15.75 34.45 12.51
CA SER A 852 15.03 35.18 13.58
C SER A 852 14.02 36.23 13.06
N GLY A 853 14.09 36.55 11.78
CA GLY A 853 13.00 37.18 11.03
C GLY A 853 13.12 38.67 10.74
N ALA A 854 12.39 39.05 9.68
CA ALA A 854 12.17 40.38 9.09
C ALA A 854 13.41 41.03 8.46
N TYR A 855 13.71 40.63 7.23
CA TYR A 855 14.28 41.57 6.26
C TYR A 855 13.19 42.57 5.86
N ARG A 856 13.41 43.85 6.13
CA ARG A 856 12.72 44.97 5.47
C ARG A 856 13.80 45.75 4.73
N PRO A 857 13.72 45.93 3.40
CA PRO A 857 14.49 46.98 2.75
C PRO A 857 14.15 48.28 3.48
N ALA A 858 15.15 49.08 3.87
CA ALA A 858 14.85 50.45 4.27
C ALA A 858 14.28 51.18 3.04
N ASP A 859 13.16 51.88 3.20
CA ASP A 859 12.49 52.65 2.15
C ASP A 859 13.43 53.67 1.48
#